data_AF-A0A2U3EKQ7-F1
#
_entry.id   AF-A0A2U3EKQ7-F1
#
_cell.length_a   1.000
_cell.length_b   1.000
_cell.length_c   1.000
_cell.angle_alpha   90.00
_cell.angle_beta   90.00
_cell.angle_gamma   90.00
#
_symmetry.space_group_name_H-M   'P 1'
#
loop_
_entity.id
_entity.type
_entity.pdbx_description
1 polymer ?
#
loop_
_entity_poly.entity_id
_entity_poly.type
_entity_poly.pdbx_seq_one_letter_code
_entity_poly.pdbx_strand_id
1 'polypeptide(L)'
;MVDEAGRVALAQGRQRVIGGGDDGGAERGSRGAASSHVCSVSPCEVSRVTGRADGDTLRRLPGGRHRRIGGPGHDIDPWHGTCGAPAHSAANLQAPLDHGLPHRDRETGAQLGVFVGGDRRPSLCRQRSAVAAQRKCWRGLIRGIRRPPAAHGFAPLFACPLAVAPPRRRRRSASTVIAAHLASLTALWTAGVTAPGLHDIISGPRLQAPPPPFPSPFPSTASTLQYLSKTKLFDFSVKEQKTQNLVADSDPWFPTPEPRVQPKNRPSKKRHINPQIEAFLPRSLQSRQDVFQSPQLPLRANKPTRQFAMAPHAQDSTGSSNGAGHANGHAGAARSTFVVNSPNVTYTDAEIKSKYTYRTTSVETNASGDFVATPKEVLYDFKVDRKVPKVGMMLVGWGGNNGTTVTAGILANRRNLVWDTKEGPREANYYGSVVMGSTMKLGTDAKTNKEINIPFHNVLPMVHPNDLVIGGWDISKMNLAQAMDRAQVLEPTLKAQVKKEMAEMVPLPSIYYPDFIAANQEDRADNVIEGTKASLAHVEKLRKDIRDFKANNNLDKVIVMWTANTERYADIIPGVNDTADNLLKAIEQGHEEVSPSTVFAVACILDKTPFINGSPQNTFVPGAIELAEKHGAYIGGDDFKSGQTKMKSALVDFLINAGIKLTSIASYNHLGNNDGKNLSSQKQFRSKEISKSNVVDDMVEANSVLYKKGEHPDHCVVIKYMPAVADNKRALDEYYAEIFLGGHQTISLFNICEDSLLASPLIIDLVVIAEMMTRIQWKSSGAEGDYKNFHSVLSVLSYMLKAPLTPPGTPVVNALAKQRAALTNIFRACVGLEPESDMTLEHKLF
;
A
#
# COMPACT_ATOMS: atom_id res chain seq x y z
N MET A 1 28.13 19.91 33.46
CA MET A 1 28.65 21.07 34.20
C MET A 1 29.72 21.69 33.31
N VAL A 2 29.53 22.92 32.81
CA VAL A 2 29.56 24.20 33.57
C VAL A 2 31.01 24.55 33.91
N ASP A 3 31.59 25.66 33.47
CA ASP A 3 31.11 26.64 32.47
C ASP A 3 32.25 27.60 32.04
N GLU A 4 31.82 28.70 31.38
CA GLU A 4 32.44 30.02 31.33
C GLU A 4 33.39 30.33 30.16
N ALA A 5 33.42 31.54 29.60
CA ALA A 5 32.46 32.65 29.39
C ALA A 5 33.33 33.85 29.00
N GLY A 6 33.07 34.46 27.84
CA GLY A 6 33.75 35.69 27.42
C GLY A 6 32.72 36.79 27.14
N ARG A 7 32.58 37.76 28.05
CA ARG A 7 31.65 38.89 27.86
C ARG A 7 32.29 40.03 27.06
N VAL A 8 31.51 40.53 26.12
CA VAL A 8 31.36 41.94 25.68
C VAL A 8 32.18 43.00 26.46
N ALA A 9 33.00 43.78 25.74
CA ALA A 9 33.20 45.21 26.03
C ALA A 9 33.79 46.02 24.84
N LEU A 10 33.35 47.27 24.72
CA LEU A 10 33.69 48.30 23.74
C LEU A 10 35.15 48.83 23.81
N ALA A 11 35.67 49.40 22.71
CA ALA A 11 36.09 50.83 22.63
C ALA A 11 36.63 51.33 21.25
N GLN A 12 35.96 52.36 20.69
CA GLN A 12 36.42 53.59 19.99
C GLN A 12 37.71 53.66 19.11
N GLY A 13 37.64 54.37 17.95
CA GLY A 13 38.78 54.59 17.03
C GLY A 13 38.75 55.70 15.95
N ARG A 14 38.45 56.97 16.30
CA ARG A 14 38.83 58.27 15.62
C ARG A 14 38.65 58.54 14.08
N GLN A 15 37.80 59.55 13.80
CA GLN A 15 38.01 60.79 12.98
C GLN A 15 38.61 60.81 11.55
N ARG A 16 37.85 61.41 10.59
CA ARG A 16 38.16 62.54 9.64
C ARG A 16 36.89 62.79 8.78
N VAL A 17 36.10 63.89 8.88
CA VAL A 17 36.26 65.34 8.57
C VAL A 17 36.24 65.66 7.05
N ILE A 18 35.50 66.74 6.68
CA ILE A 18 35.21 67.33 5.32
C ILE A 18 34.17 66.57 4.47
N GLY A 19 33.12 67.18 3.88
CA GLY A 19 32.59 68.56 4.00
C GLY A 19 31.57 68.95 2.90
N GLY A 20 30.67 69.91 3.18
CA GLY A 20 29.65 70.47 2.27
C GLY A 20 28.36 69.63 2.09
N GLY A 21 27.17 70.19 1.86
CA GLY A 21 26.76 71.61 1.88
C GLY A 21 25.23 71.80 1.65
N ASP A 22 24.65 72.71 2.45
CA ASP A 22 23.46 73.60 2.31
C ASP A 22 22.20 73.28 1.45
N ASP A 23 21.04 73.68 2.04
CA ASP A 23 19.75 74.09 1.46
C ASP A 23 18.90 73.14 0.55
N GLY A 24 17.57 73.28 0.46
CA GLY A 24 16.62 74.16 1.19
C GLY A 24 15.23 74.26 0.51
N GLY A 25 14.16 74.49 1.30
CA GLY A 25 12.76 74.66 0.82
C GLY A 25 12.01 73.34 0.48
N ALA A 26 10.76 73.03 0.84
CA ALA A 26 9.56 73.73 1.36
C ALA A 26 8.58 74.34 0.33
N GLU A 27 7.43 73.68 0.11
CA GLU A 27 6.03 74.20 0.13
C GLU A 27 5.02 73.01 -0.03
N ARG A 28 3.93 72.86 0.76
CA ARG A 28 2.54 73.42 0.63
C ARG A 28 1.84 73.06 -0.70
N GLY A 29 0.62 72.53 -0.79
CA GLY A 29 -0.43 72.09 0.18
C GLY A 29 -1.55 71.34 -0.60
N SER A 30 -2.80 71.08 -0.13
CA SER A 30 -3.49 71.36 1.15
C SER A 30 -4.85 70.60 1.25
N ARG A 31 -5.42 70.48 2.48
CA ARG A 31 -6.84 70.16 2.83
C ARG A 31 -7.33 68.72 2.53
N GLY A 32 -8.16 68.06 3.36
CA GLY A 32 -8.72 68.37 4.70
C GLY A 32 -8.89 67.06 5.53
N ALA A 33 -8.84 67.08 6.87
CA ALA A 33 -9.92 67.44 7.80
C ALA A 33 -11.04 66.37 7.89
N ALA A 34 -11.42 65.81 9.06
CA ALA A 34 -10.93 66.03 10.43
C ALA A 34 -11.36 64.90 11.41
N SER A 35 -10.70 64.81 12.59
CA SER A 35 -11.16 64.23 13.89
C SER A 35 -11.58 62.74 13.96
N SER A 36 -11.46 61.98 15.06
CA SER A 36 -10.71 62.02 16.34
C SER A 36 -10.91 60.60 16.99
N HIS A 37 -10.24 60.10 18.04
CA HIS A 37 -9.68 60.65 19.29
C HIS A 37 -8.47 59.80 19.77
N VAL A 38 -7.85 60.14 20.91
CA VAL A 38 -6.58 59.53 21.41
C VAL A 38 -6.74 58.90 22.80
N CYS A 39 -5.98 57.81 23.06
CA CYS A 39 -5.35 57.29 24.31
C CYS A 39 -5.33 55.75 24.30
N SER A 40 -4.23 54.99 24.48
CA SER A 40 -3.33 54.85 25.66
C SER A 40 -4.09 54.49 26.95
N VAL A 41 -3.70 53.52 27.80
CA VAL A 41 -2.37 53.18 28.38
C VAL A 41 -2.27 51.66 28.71
N SER A 42 -1.09 51.17 29.10
CA SER A 42 -0.81 49.85 29.73
C SER A 42 0.37 50.02 30.74
N PRO A 43 0.79 49.04 31.59
CA PRO A 43 0.24 47.72 31.95
C PRO A 43 0.17 47.50 33.50
N CYS A 44 0.50 46.29 34.01
CA CYS A 44 0.69 45.86 35.43
C CYS A 44 -0.59 45.73 36.31
N GLU A 45 -0.65 44.93 37.39
CA GLU A 45 0.05 43.70 37.87
C GLU A 45 -0.72 43.16 39.12
N VAL A 46 -0.17 42.19 39.89
CA VAL A 46 -0.47 41.85 41.31
C VAL A 46 -1.58 40.81 41.64
N SER A 47 -1.11 39.57 41.82
CA SER A 47 -1.25 38.68 43.00
C SER A 47 -2.59 38.16 43.57
N ARG A 48 -2.48 36.96 44.18
CA ARG A 48 -3.52 36.20 44.92
C ARG A 48 -3.77 36.77 46.34
N VAL A 49 -5.00 36.66 46.84
CA VAL A 49 -5.35 36.48 48.28
C VAL A 49 -6.54 35.49 48.39
N THR A 50 -6.71 34.83 49.55
CA THR A 50 -7.65 33.72 49.80
C THR A 50 -8.57 33.94 51.02
N GLY A 51 -9.80 33.40 50.99
CA GLY A 51 -10.74 33.27 52.13
C GLY A 51 -12.20 33.43 51.65
N ARG A 52 -13.17 32.51 51.82
CA ARG A 52 -13.73 31.86 53.03
C ARG A 52 -14.28 32.84 54.09
N ALA A 53 -15.61 32.95 54.19
CA ALA A 53 -16.41 32.36 55.28
C ALA A 53 -17.94 32.59 55.10
N ASP A 54 -18.71 31.51 55.27
CA ASP A 54 -19.99 31.32 56.00
C ASP A 54 -21.12 32.39 56.02
N GLY A 55 -22.39 31.93 55.99
CA GLY A 55 -23.56 32.80 56.24
C GLY A 55 -24.94 32.24 55.84
N ASP A 56 -25.48 31.25 56.56
CA ASP A 56 -26.86 30.76 56.39
C ASP A 56 -27.92 31.77 56.89
N THR A 57 -29.07 31.91 56.18
CA THR A 57 -30.40 31.50 56.71
C THR A 57 -31.63 31.94 55.87
N LEU A 58 -32.42 30.95 55.44
CA LEU A 58 -33.89 30.80 55.59
C LEU A 58 -34.91 31.98 55.42
N ARG A 59 -35.88 31.72 54.51
CA ARG A 59 -37.38 31.86 54.63
C ARG A 59 -38.18 33.01 53.96
N ARG A 60 -39.12 32.53 53.13
CA ARG A 60 -40.55 32.93 52.95
C ARG A 60 -40.95 34.15 52.08
N LEU A 61 -41.70 33.84 51.02
CA LEU A 61 -42.68 34.69 50.31
C LEU A 61 -43.89 35.03 51.23
N PRO A 62 -44.71 36.08 50.96
CA PRO A 62 -45.90 35.87 50.07
C PRO A 62 -46.51 37.10 49.31
N GLY A 63 -47.12 36.84 48.14
CA GLY A 63 -48.52 37.27 47.84
C GLY A 63 -48.85 38.47 46.90
N GLY A 64 -49.87 38.30 46.04
CA GLY A 64 -50.62 39.35 45.28
C GLY A 64 -50.30 39.40 43.76
N ARG A 65 -51.16 39.12 42.75
CA ARG A 65 -52.58 39.52 42.39
C ARG A 65 -52.70 40.99 41.95
N HIS A 66 -53.43 41.44 40.89
CA HIS A 66 -54.21 40.93 39.72
C HIS A 66 -54.34 42.13 38.71
N ARG A 67 -54.82 42.14 37.44
CA ARG A 67 -55.58 41.28 36.47
C ARG A 67 -54.81 41.22 35.11
N ARG A 68 -55.19 40.61 33.96
CA ARG A 68 -56.41 40.07 33.27
C ARG A 68 -57.32 41.00 32.43
N ILE A 69 -57.32 40.80 31.10
CA ILE A 69 -58.42 40.70 30.09
C ILE A 69 -57.72 40.39 28.73
N GLY A 70 -58.17 39.52 27.82
CA GLY A 70 -59.30 38.57 27.80
C GLY A 70 -59.18 37.57 26.61
N GLY A 71 -59.94 36.46 26.64
CA GLY A 71 -60.05 35.47 25.54
C GLY A 71 -61.22 35.78 24.59
N PRO A 72 -61.94 34.78 24.00
CA PRO A 72 -61.94 33.32 24.20
C PRO A 72 -61.25 32.52 23.06
N GLY A 73 -61.06 31.20 23.07
CA GLY A 73 -61.48 30.06 23.93
C GLY A 73 -60.82 28.76 23.36
N HIS A 74 -61.34 27.53 23.34
CA HIS A 74 -62.36 26.70 24.05
C HIS A 74 -62.21 25.26 23.45
N ASP A 75 -62.41 24.10 24.10
CA ASP A 75 -62.54 23.76 25.53
C ASP A 75 -62.33 22.23 25.77
N ILE A 76 -61.78 21.88 26.94
CA ILE A 76 -62.08 20.69 27.80
C ILE A 76 -61.82 19.25 27.28
N ASP A 77 -60.66 18.65 27.62
CA ASP A 77 -60.39 17.66 28.72
C ASP A 77 -61.44 16.60 29.15
N PRO A 78 -61.10 15.58 30.00
CA PRO A 78 -59.82 14.84 30.20
C PRO A 78 -60.04 13.30 30.36
N TRP A 79 -59.04 12.52 30.82
CA TRP A 79 -59.10 11.67 32.05
C TRP A 79 -57.77 10.90 32.34
N HIS A 80 -57.64 10.33 33.55
CA HIS A 80 -56.42 9.72 34.13
C HIS A 80 -56.18 8.22 33.77
N GLY A 81 -54.96 7.68 34.02
CA GLY A 81 -54.79 6.23 34.21
C GLY A 81 -53.36 5.65 34.21
N THR A 82 -52.66 5.70 35.35
CA THR A 82 -51.32 5.14 35.64
C THR A 82 -51.13 3.60 35.48
N CYS A 83 -49.86 3.19 35.26
CA CYS A 83 -49.23 1.88 35.59
C CYS A 83 -49.49 0.64 34.70
N GLY A 84 -48.42 -0.12 34.38
CA GLY A 84 -48.51 -1.50 33.88
C GLY A 84 -47.35 -2.00 33.00
N ALA A 85 -46.45 -2.80 33.59
CA ALA A 85 -45.61 -3.81 32.92
C ALA A 85 -45.98 -5.18 33.53
N PRO A 86 -45.81 -6.38 32.89
CA PRO A 86 -44.54 -6.82 32.32
C PRO A 86 -44.54 -7.81 31.11
N ALA A 87 -43.34 -8.02 30.56
CA ALA A 87 -42.66 -9.19 29.94
C ALA A 87 -43.37 -10.50 29.45
N HIS A 88 -42.64 -11.18 28.54
CA HIS A 88 -42.75 -12.61 28.10
C HIS A 88 -43.94 -12.98 27.17
N SER A 89 -43.88 -14.01 26.29
CA SER A 89 -42.81 -14.97 25.88
C SER A 89 -43.02 -15.50 24.44
N ALA A 90 -42.05 -16.26 23.91
CA ALA A 90 -41.97 -16.79 22.54
C ALA A 90 -42.88 -18.01 22.20
N ALA A 91 -42.93 -18.37 20.90
CA ALA A 91 -42.68 -19.72 20.33
C ALA A 91 -43.70 -20.33 19.30
N ASN A 92 -43.29 -20.32 18.02
CA ASN A 92 -43.10 -21.50 17.15
C ASN A 92 -44.31 -22.21 16.44
N LEU A 93 -43.95 -23.04 15.42
CA LEU A 93 -44.78 -24.01 14.64
C LEU A 93 -45.76 -23.40 13.60
N GLN A 94 -46.11 -24.01 12.44
CA GLN A 94 -45.63 -25.20 11.69
C GLN A 94 -46.05 -25.11 10.18
N ALA A 95 -45.56 -26.01 9.31
CA ALA A 95 -45.99 -26.19 7.90
C ALA A 95 -46.72 -27.54 7.69
N PRO A 96 -47.48 -27.76 6.58
CA PRO A 96 -46.95 -28.57 5.47
C PRO A 96 -47.52 -28.30 4.03
N LEU A 97 -47.01 -29.12 3.09
CA LEU A 97 -47.36 -29.55 1.70
C LEU A 97 -48.84 -29.38 1.20
N ASP A 98 -49.21 -29.43 -0.10
CA ASP A 98 -48.86 -30.43 -1.15
C ASP A 98 -49.20 -30.03 -2.65
N HIS A 99 -49.14 -30.98 -3.61
CA HIS A 99 -49.13 -30.87 -5.10
C HIS A 99 -50.47 -30.60 -5.87
N GLY A 100 -50.38 -30.14 -7.16
CA GLY A 100 -51.45 -30.24 -8.18
C GLY A 100 -51.18 -29.67 -9.61
N LEU A 101 -51.61 -30.38 -10.67
CA LEU A 101 -51.68 -30.03 -12.13
C LEU A 101 -53.11 -30.48 -12.66
N PRO A 102 -53.56 -30.41 -13.96
CA PRO A 102 -52.88 -30.19 -15.27
C PRO A 102 -53.66 -29.45 -16.44
N HIS A 103 -53.06 -29.43 -17.66
CA HIS A 103 -53.69 -29.40 -19.03
C HIS A 103 -54.44 -28.12 -19.53
N ARG A 104 -54.76 -27.88 -20.84
CA ARG A 104 -54.84 -28.72 -22.10
C ARG A 104 -54.88 -27.88 -23.43
N ASP A 105 -54.42 -28.45 -24.58
CA ASP A 105 -54.92 -28.30 -26.01
C ASP A 105 -55.12 -26.87 -26.67
N ARG A 106 -55.45 -26.54 -27.96
CA ARG A 106 -55.42 -27.06 -29.39
C ARG A 106 -55.87 -25.92 -30.38
N GLU A 107 -55.76 -25.89 -31.74
CA GLU A 107 -54.82 -26.39 -32.79
C GLU A 107 -55.18 -25.87 -34.24
N THR A 108 -54.23 -25.81 -35.20
CA THR A 108 -54.36 -25.88 -36.72
C THR A 108 -54.89 -24.73 -37.65
N GLY A 109 -54.44 -24.75 -38.93
CA GLY A 109 -54.89 -23.95 -40.12
C GLY A 109 -53.78 -23.04 -40.75
N ALA A 110 -53.36 -23.01 -42.04
CA ALA A 110 -53.92 -23.16 -43.41
C ALA A 110 -54.37 -21.81 -44.07
N GLN A 111 -54.22 -21.47 -45.38
CA GLN A 111 -53.49 -21.92 -46.61
C GLN A 111 -53.68 -20.80 -47.72
N LEU A 112 -53.06 -20.68 -48.92
CA LEU A 112 -51.82 -21.15 -49.60
C LEU A 112 -51.67 -20.48 -51.02
N GLY A 113 -50.44 -20.18 -51.50
CA GLY A 113 -50.09 -19.87 -52.94
C GLY A 113 -50.10 -18.38 -53.39
N VAL A 114 -49.71 -17.96 -54.62
CA VAL A 114 -48.93 -18.59 -55.73
C VAL A 114 -48.56 -17.54 -56.85
N PHE A 115 -47.35 -17.60 -57.47
CA PHE A 115 -46.94 -17.04 -58.81
C PHE A 115 -46.90 -15.47 -59.03
N VAL A 116 -46.17 -14.82 -60.00
CA VAL A 116 -44.98 -15.14 -60.85
C VAL A 116 -44.31 -13.86 -61.47
N GLY A 117 -43.00 -13.94 -61.85
CA GLY A 117 -42.38 -13.21 -63.02
C GLY A 117 -41.74 -11.80 -62.85
N GLY A 118 -40.71 -11.44 -63.67
CA GLY A 118 -40.27 -10.01 -63.82
C GLY A 118 -38.81 -9.59 -64.18
N ASP A 119 -38.17 -10.14 -65.22
CA ASP A 119 -37.08 -9.62 -66.12
C ASP A 119 -36.10 -8.41 -65.83
N ARG A 120 -34.84 -8.53 -66.34
CA ARG A 120 -33.83 -7.51 -66.83
C ARG A 120 -32.84 -6.67 -65.94
N ARG A 121 -31.77 -6.20 -66.62
CA ARG A 121 -30.61 -5.28 -66.29
C ARG A 121 -30.37 -4.32 -67.53
N PRO A 122 -29.25 -3.57 -67.81
CA PRO A 122 -27.96 -3.25 -67.11
C PRO A 122 -27.34 -1.80 -67.32
N SER A 123 -26.18 -1.48 -66.67
CA SER A 123 -25.02 -0.60 -67.09
C SER A 123 -24.22 -0.09 -65.84
N LEU A 124 -22.86 -0.17 -65.69
CA LEU A 124 -21.67 0.57 -66.24
C LEU A 124 -21.44 1.98 -65.62
N CYS A 125 -20.23 2.54 -65.37
CA CYS A 125 -18.85 2.24 -65.86
C CYS A 125 -17.67 2.62 -64.87
N ARG A 126 -16.43 2.37 -65.35
CA ARG A 126 -15.03 2.33 -64.81
C ARG A 126 -14.37 3.72 -64.51
N GLN A 127 -13.11 3.91 -64.02
CA GLN A 127 -11.73 3.40 -64.33
C GLN A 127 -10.81 3.38 -63.06
N ARG A 128 -9.81 2.48 -62.81
CA ARG A 128 -8.44 2.19 -63.38
C ARG A 128 -7.36 3.28 -63.11
N SER A 129 -6.07 2.97 -62.83
CA SER A 129 -5.10 1.99 -63.43
C SER A 129 -4.03 1.39 -62.47
N ALA A 130 -3.10 0.52 -62.95
CA ALA A 130 -2.04 -0.17 -62.15
C ALA A 130 -0.84 -0.74 -62.97
N VAL A 131 0.30 -1.04 -62.32
CA VAL A 131 1.56 -1.74 -62.79
C VAL A 131 2.19 -2.41 -61.52
N ALA A 132 2.62 -3.68 -61.36
CA ALA A 132 3.32 -4.76 -62.13
C ALA A 132 4.87 -4.76 -62.00
N ALA A 133 5.66 -5.86 -61.96
CA ALA A 133 5.43 -7.30 -61.64
C ALA A 133 6.76 -8.14 -61.59
N GLN A 134 6.82 -9.27 -60.84
CA GLN A 134 7.67 -10.51 -61.00
C GLN A 134 7.51 -11.46 -59.75
N ARG A 135 7.79 -12.79 -59.65
CA ARG A 135 8.37 -13.93 -60.46
C ARG A 135 9.91 -14.01 -60.56
N LYS A 136 10.68 -15.09 -60.30
CA LYS A 136 10.53 -16.57 -60.04
C LYS A 136 11.48 -16.99 -58.87
N CYS A 137 11.37 -18.08 -58.09
CA CYS A 137 10.94 -19.49 -58.22
C CYS A 137 12.00 -20.49 -58.76
N TRP A 138 12.49 -21.40 -57.88
CA TRP A 138 12.99 -22.75 -58.24
C TRP A 138 12.78 -23.78 -57.10
N ARG A 139 13.00 -25.08 -57.35
CA ARG A 139 12.62 -26.22 -56.49
C ARG A 139 13.64 -27.38 -56.51
N GLY A 140 13.73 -28.15 -55.43
CA GLY A 140 14.02 -29.59 -55.48
C GLY A 140 14.98 -30.15 -54.40
N LEU A 141 14.94 -31.44 -54.03
CA LEU A 141 13.91 -32.46 -54.28
C LEU A 141 14.05 -33.73 -53.37
N ILE A 142 12.96 -34.13 -52.67
CA ILE A 142 12.44 -35.51 -52.41
C ILE A 142 13.45 -36.66 -52.05
N ARG A 143 13.32 -37.35 -50.89
CA ARG A 143 12.49 -38.58 -50.61
C ARG A 143 12.59 -38.94 -49.10
N GLY A 144 11.60 -39.51 -48.38
CA GLY A 144 10.16 -39.76 -48.62
C GLY A 144 9.57 -40.93 -47.79
N ILE A 145 8.22 -40.98 -47.61
CA ILE A 145 7.36 -42.21 -47.39
C ILE A 145 7.41 -42.87 -45.97
N ARG A 146 6.33 -43.31 -45.26
CA ARG A 146 4.83 -43.27 -45.34
C ARG A 146 4.16 -43.47 -43.92
N ARG A 147 2.81 -43.41 -43.81
CA ARG A 147 1.93 -43.57 -42.58
C ARG A 147 1.09 -44.90 -42.60
N PRO A 148 0.01 -45.13 -41.78
CA PRO A 148 -0.16 -45.32 -40.32
C PRO A 148 -0.46 -46.83 -39.98
N PRO A 149 -1.58 -47.41 -39.39
CA PRO A 149 -2.84 -46.99 -38.69
C PRO A 149 -3.08 -47.65 -37.27
N ALA A 150 -4.31 -47.58 -36.70
CA ALA A 150 -4.83 -48.21 -35.44
C ALA A 150 -6.38 -48.50 -35.55
N ALA A 151 -7.24 -48.91 -34.58
CA ALA A 151 -7.23 -49.13 -33.10
C ALA A 151 -8.43 -50.05 -32.63
N HIS A 152 -8.58 -50.30 -31.29
CA HIS A 152 -9.67 -51.04 -30.55
C HIS A 152 -9.84 -52.58 -30.83
N GLY A 153 -10.41 -53.44 -29.96
CA GLY A 153 -10.89 -53.32 -28.55
C GLY A 153 -11.56 -54.64 -27.98
N PHE A 154 -12.02 -54.60 -26.71
CA PHE A 154 -12.90 -55.58 -25.98
C PHE A 154 -12.38 -56.94 -25.44
N ALA A 155 -13.17 -57.56 -24.52
CA ALA A 155 -12.92 -58.76 -23.67
C ALA A 155 -13.92 -59.93 -24.03
N PRO A 156 -14.18 -61.06 -23.27
CA PRO A 156 -14.46 -61.16 -21.80
C PRO A 156 -14.26 -62.55 -21.06
N LEU A 157 -14.76 -62.63 -19.81
CA LEU A 157 -15.34 -63.77 -19.04
C LEU A 157 -14.55 -64.78 -18.13
N PHE A 158 -15.18 -65.02 -16.96
CA PHE A 158 -15.21 -66.16 -16.00
C PHE A 158 -13.96 -66.88 -15.44
N ALA A 159 -13.77 -66.78 -14.11
CA ALA A 159 -13.72 -67.93 -13.18
C ALA A 159 -13.89 -67.52 -11.69
N CYS A 160 -14.45 -68.43 -10.89
CA CYS A 160 -14.54 -68.49 -9.41
C CYS A 160 -14.44 -70.01 -9.06
N PRO A 161 -14.37 -70.53 -7.79
CA PRO A 161 -14.48 -69.88 -6.47
C PRO A 161 -13.45 -70.37 -5.41
N LEU A 162 -13.64 -69.94 -4.14
CA LEU A 162 -13.43 -70.62 -2.82
C LEU A 162 -13.26 -69.51 -1.75
N ALA A 163 -14.14 -69.39 -0.74
CA ALA A 163 -14.14 -70.08 0.56
C ALA A 163 -12.86 -69.78 1.40
N VAL A 164 -12.92 -69.44 2.70
CA VAL A 164 -13.82 -69.89 3.78
C VAL A 164 -14.18 -68.78 4.79
N ALA A 165 -15.36 -68.91 5.41
CA ALA A 165 -15.77 -68.34 6.71
C ALA A 165 -16.75 -69.35 7.36
N PRO A 166 -17.44 -69.12 8.51
CA PRO A 166 -17.38 -68.06 9.53
C PRO A 166 -17.22 -68.75 10.93
N PRO A 167 -18.10 -68.69 11.97
CA PRO A 167 -18.97 -67.65 12.58
C PRO A 167 -18.69 -67.49 14.13
N ARG A 168 -19.41 -66.78 15.03
CA ARG A 168 -20.87 -66.61 15.28
C ARG A 168 -21.22 -65.45 16.26
N ARG A 169 -22.27 -64.68 15.94
CA ARG A 169 -23.41 -64.25 16.83
C ARG A 169 -23.10 -63.29 18.03
N ARG A 170 -24.04 -62.50 18.60
CA ARG A 170 -25.47 -62.20 18.28
C ARG A 170 -25.94 -60.84 18.87
N ARG A 171 -26.74 -60.11 18.08
CA ARG A 171 -27.99 -59.35 18.41
C ARG A 171 -28.29 -58.83 19.85
N ARG A 172 -28.63 -57.52 19.87
CA ARG A 172 -29.88 -56.86 20.35
C ARG A 172 -30.02 -56.30 21.79
N SER A 173 -30.50 -55.04 21.80
CA SER A 173 -31.54 -54.41 22.64
C SER A 173 -31.39 -54.27 24.16
N ALA A 174 -31.27 -53.00 24.58
CA ALA A 174 -32.11 -52.26 25.54
C ALA A 174 -32.56 -52.93 26.86
N SER A 175 -32.39 -52.19 27.96
CA SER A 175 -33.13 -52.35 29.22
C SER A 175 -33.65 -51.00 29.68
N THR A 176 -34.89 -50.99 30.19
CA THR A 176 -35.63 -49.84 30.73
C THR A 176 -35.56 -49.86 32.27
N VAL A 177 -36.19 -48.88 32.96
CA VAL A 177 -36.87 -48.95 34.29
C VAL A 177 -36.37 -47.95 35.37
N ILE A 178 -37.22 -46.93 35.68
CA ILE A 178 -37.74 -46.43 37.00
C ILE A 178 -36.74 -46.23 38.18
N ALA A 179 -36.77 -45.21 39.08
CA ALA A 179 -37.76 -44.19 39.56
C ALA A 179 -37.05 -42.82 39.85
N ALA A 180 -37.68 -41.63 40.01
CA ALA A 180 -38.62 -41.11 41.05
C ALA A 180 -38.04 -41.03 42.49
N HIS A 181 -38.24 -40.01 43.36
CA HIS A 181 -39.07 -38.78 43.30
C HIS A 181 -38.62 -37.69 44.33
N LEU A 182 -39.02 -36.41 44.10
CA LEU A 182 -39.42 -35.29 45.00
C LEU A 182 -38.94 -35.19 46.49
N ALA A 183 -38.58 -33.97 46.95
CA ALA A 183 -39.39 -33.13 47.90
C ALA A 183 -38.73 -31.82 48.45
N SER A 184 -39.39 -30.67 48.21
CA SER A 184 -39.87 -29.63 49.17
C SER A 184 -39.01 -28.74 50.12
N LEU A 185 -39.33 -27.41 50.07
CA LEU A 185 -39.68 -26.44 51.17
C LEU A 185 -38.66 -25.48 51.89
N THR A 186 -38.96 -24.15 51.79
CA THR A 186 -38.83 -23.01 52.76
C THR A 186 -37.49 -22.66 53.45
N ALA A 187 -36.91 -21.44 53.30
CA ALA A 187 -37.16 -20.13 53.99
C ALA A 187 -36.38 -19.98 55.35
N LEU A 188 -35.97 -18.82 55.91
CA LEU A 188 -36.48 -17.42 55.99
C LEU A 188 -35.35 -16.38 56.32
N TRP A 189 -35.58 -15.06 56.05
CA TRP A 189 -35.20 -13.80 56.80
C TRP A 189 -33.74 -13.52 57.31
N THR A 190 -33.24 -12.28 57.60
CA THR A 190 -33.58 -10.85 57.28
C THR A 190 -32.43 -9.87 57.68
N ALA A 191 -32.33 -8.73 56.97
CA ALA A 191 -31.95 -7.36 57.44
C ALA A 191 -30.53 -7.02 57.98
N GLY A 192 -30.20 -5.71 57.96
CA GLY A 192 -28.93 -5.08 58.41
C GLY A 192 -28.03 -4.63 57.23
N VAL A 193 -27.89 -3.37 56.77
CA VAL A 193 -27.88 -1.99 57.34
C VAL A 193 -26.49 -1.51 57.83
N THR A 194 -26.16 -0.26 57.48
CA THR A 194 -25.03 0.60 57.93
C THR A 194 -23.56 0.29 57.54
N ALA A 195 -22.97 1.23 56.78
CA ALA A 195 -21.61 1.75 56.98
C ALA A 195 -21.65 2.88 58.07
N PRO A 196 -20.57 3.60 58.45
CA PRO A 196 -19.16 3.63 57.96
C PRO A 196 -18.11 3.61 59.12
N GLY A 197 -16.86 4.04 58.89
CA GLY A 197 -15.90 4.37 59.96
C GLY A 197 -14.47 4.71 59.50
N LEU A 198 -13.83 5.71 60.13
CA LEU A 198 -12.40 6.07 60.03
C LEU A 198 -11.67 5.73 61.36
N HIS A 199 -10.35 5.96 61.39
CA HIS A 199 -9.49 6.14 62.59
C HIS A 199 -9.18 4.86 63.44
N ASP A 200 -8.02 4.72 64.12
CA ASP A 200 -6.66 5.29 63.92
C ASP A 200 -5.62 4.56 64.84
N ILE A 201 -4.34 4.94 64.77
CA ILE A 201 -3.32 4.93 65.87
C ILE A 201 -2.81 3.57 66.42
N ILE A 202 -1.59 3.21 65.95
CA ILE A 202 -0.35 2.88 66.71
C ILE A 202 -0.38 1.86 67.89
N SER A 203 0.44 0.80 67.76
CA SER A 203 1.36 0.31 68.82
C SER A 203 2.50 -0.56 68.23
N GLY A 204 3.71 -0.50 68.81
CA GLY A 204 4.90 -1.28 68.40
C GLY A 204 5.43 -2.18 69.53
N PRO A 205 6.75 -2.49 69.66
CA PRO A 205 7.90 -1.97 68.87
C PRO A 205 9.11 -2.94 68.62
N ARG A 206 10.15 -2.44 67.89
CA ARG A 206 11.59 -2.90 67.86
C ARG A 206 11.90 -4.28 67.22
N LEU A 207 13.05 -4.56 66.58
CA LEU A 207 14.26 -3.80 66.11
C LEU A 207 14.41 -4.03 64.56
N GLN A 208 15.30 -3.43 63.76
CA GLN A 208 16.65 -2.81 63.93
C GLN A 208 16.85 -1.68 62.87
N ALA A 209 17.96 -0.90 62.89
CA ALA A 209 18.07 0.39 62.16
C ALA A 209 19.35 0.57 61.26
N PRO A 210 19.37 1.51 60.28
CA PRO A 210 20.41 1.66 59.23
C PRO A 210 21.26 2.97 59.32
N PRO A 211 22.18 3.21 58.36
CA PRO A 211 22.58 4.57 57.96
C PRO A 211 22.63 4.85 56.42
N PRO A 212 22.70 6.13 55.94
CA PRO A 212 22.35 6.53 54.56
C PRO A 212 23.46 7.40 53.80
N PRO A 213 23.23 8.48 53.00
CA PRO A 213 23.62 8.47 51.56
C PRO A 213 24.30 9.74 50.91
N PHE A 214 24.73 9.63 49.63
CA PHE A 214 25.13 10.71 48.66
C PHE A 214 26.36 11.62 49.03
N PRO A 215 26.91 12.54 48.18
CA PRO A 215 26.60 12.97 46.79
C PRO A 215 27.83 12.96 45.79
N SER A 216 27.77 13.77 44.70
CA SER A 216 28.78 14.04 43.64
C SER A 216 29.68 15.29 43.95
N PRO A 217 30.61 15.86 43.11
CA PRO A 217 30.91 15.72 41.66
C PRO A 217 32.43 15.77 41.22
N PHE A 218 32.73 16.22 39.98
CA PHE A 218 34.05 16.42 39.29
C PHE A 218 35.02 17.44 39.95
N PRO A 219 36.38 17.41 39.70
CA PRO A 219 36.99 18.30 38.68
C PRO A 219 38.40 17.95 38.03
N SER A 220 38.67 18.60 36.88
CA SER A 220 39.93 19.26 36.39
C SER A 220 41.37 18.65 36.31
N THR A 221 41.88 18.57 35.05
CA THR A 221 43.17 19.10 34.49
C THR A 221 44.60 18.63 34.87
N ALA A 222 45.48 18.63 33.84
CA ALA A 222 46.96 18.83 33.81
C ALA A 222 47.92 17.67 34.25
N SER A 223 49.15 17.50 33.74
CA SER A 223 49.80 17.93 32.46
C SER A 223 51.19 17.25 32.22
N THR A 224 51.73 17.41 30.99
CA THR A 224 53.18 17.43 30.60
C THR A 224 54.02 16.14 30.39
N LEU A 225 54.92 16.23 29.37
CA LEU A 225 56.13 15.42 29.05
C LEU A 225 55.92 13.93 28.66
N GLN A 226 56.30 13.45 27.45
CA GLN A 226 57.66 13.26 26.89
C GLN A 226 58.54 12.36 27.79
N TYR A 227 59.15 11.26 27.31
CA TYR A 227 60.09 11.17 26.18
C TYR A 227 60.43 9.70 25.80
N LEU A 228 60.91 9.45 24.56
CA LEU A 228 61.83 8.36 24.11
C LEU A 228 61.40 6.86 24.32
N SER A 229 61.81 5.86 23.52
CA SER A 229 62.37 5.82 22.15
C SER A 229 62.48 4.38 21.60
N LYS A 230 62.75 4.24 20.28
CA LYS A 230 63.44 3.12 19.59
C LYS A 230 62.82 1.71 19.75
N THR A 231 62.15 1.13 18.74
CA THR A 231 62.65 0.70 17.40
C THR A 231 63.62 -0.49 17.41
N LYS A 232 63.10 -1.69 17.09
CA LYS A 232 63.62 -2.75 16.19
C LYS A 232 62.60 -3.93 16.24
N LEU A 233 61.98 -4.42 15.16
CA LEU A 233 62.50 -5.06 13.93
C LEU A 233 63.42 -6.25 14.18
N PHE A 234 62.91 -7.47 13.95
CA PHE A 234 63.33 -8.31 12.81
C PHE A 234 62.36 -9.49 12.57
N ASP A 235 62.16 -9.86 11.30
CA ASP A 235 61.41 -11.06 10.83
C ASP A 235 62.26 -12.35 10.87
N PHE A 236 61.63 -13.54 10.86
CA PHE A 236 61.57 -14.41 9.64
C PHE A 236 60.88 -15.79 9.81
N SER A 237 60.18 -16.20 8.73
CA SER A 237 59.85 -17.56 8.23
C SER A 237 59.37 -18.72 9.13
N VAL A 238 58.08 -19.06 8.95
CA VAL A 238 57.59 -20.26 8.22
C VAL A 238 58.33 -21.60 8.40
N LYS A 239 57.59 -22.63 8.86
CA LYS A 239 57.58 -23.98 8.25
C LYS A 239 56.33 -24.81 8.62
N GLU A 240 55.88 -25.64 7.69
CA GLU A 240 54.85 -26.68 7.90
C GLU A 240 55.45 -27.96 8.50
N GLN A 241 54.64 -28.80 9.17
CA GLN A 241 54.45 -30.21 8.77
C GLN A 241 53.27 -30.91 9.49
N LYS A 242 52.88 -32.09 8.99
CA LYS A 242 51.71 -32.91 9.41
C LYS A 242 52.16 -34.23 10.05
N THR A 243 51.41 -34.73 11.05
CA THR A 243 50.98 -36.15 11.28
C THR A 243 50.11 -36.18 12.57
N GLN A 244 48.94 -36.83 12.63
CA GLN A 244 48.69 -38.28 12.87
C GLN A 244 49.35 -38.82 14.16
N ASN A 245 48.71 -39.61 15.05
CA ASN A 245 47.34 -40.18 15.15
C ASN A 245 47.05 -40.54 16.64
N LEU A 246 45.78 -40.71 17.04
CA LEU A 246 45.34 -41.72 18.03
C LEU A 246 43.81 -41.92 17.97
N VAL A 247 43.29 -43.00 18.58
CA VAL A 247 41.98 -43.61 18.26
C VAL A 247 41.19 -44.00 19.53
N ALA A 248 39.86 -43.82 19.52
CA ALA A 248 38.89 -44.59 20.32
C ALA A 248 37.46 -44.49 19.71
N ASP A 249 36.69 -45.57 19.75
CA ASP A 249 35.46 -45.77 18.96
C ASP A 249 34.14 -45.27 19.59
N SER A 250 33.18 -44.84 18.76
CA SER A 250 31.78 -45.32 18.79
C SER A 250 31.00 -44.86 17.54
N ASP A 251 30.23 -45.75 16.92
CA ASP A 251 29.71 -45.66 15.53
C ASP A 251 28.47 -46.60 15.39
N PRO A 252 27.64 -46.59 14.31
CA PRO A 252 27.04 -45.48 13.52
C PRO A 252 25.49 -45.63 13.35
N TRP A 253 25.02 -45.57 12.09
CA TRP A 253 23.64 -45.61 11.49
C TRP A 253 22.98 -44.21 11.37
N PHE A 254 22.62 -43.70 10.18
CA PHE A 254 22.49 -44.26 8.81
C PHE A 254 22.90 -43.19 7.73
N PRO A 255 22.93 -43.45 6.39
CA PRO A 255 23.96 -42.86 5.51
C PRO A 255 23.47 -41.94 4.37
N THR A 256 24.42 -41.24 3.75
CA THR A 256 24.27 -40.38 2.57
C THR A 256 24.31 -41.15 1.22
N PRO A 257 23.68 -40.64 0.14
CA PRO A 257 23.74 -41.23 -1.20
C PRO A 257 24.73 -40.53 -2.17
N GLU A 258 25.35 -41.30 -3.09
CA GLU A 258 25.78 -40.96 -4.48
C GLU A 258 26.95 -41.90 -4.96
N PRO A 259 27.31 -41.99 -6.28
CA PRO A 259 26.52 -41.80 -7.50
C PRO A 259 26.80 -42.80 -8.68
N ARG A 260 26.08 -42.60 -9.80
CA ARG A 260 26.55 -42.67 -11.22
C ARG A 260 26.39 -43.97 -12.06
N VAL A 261 26.18 -43.75 -13.38
CA VAL A 261 26.38 -44.63 -14.57
C VAL A 261 25.17 -45.43 -15.15
N GLN A 262 25.10 -45.46 -16.49
CA GLN A 262 24.15 -46.12 -17.42
C GLN A 262 24.92 -47.16 -18.29
N PRO A 263 24.34 -48.21 -18.96
CA PRO A 263 23.45 -48.00 -20.13
C PRO A 263 22.51 -49.14 -20.69
N LYS A 264 21.57 -48.73 -21.56
CA LYS A 264 21.08 -49.38 -22.83
C LYS A 264 20.11 -50.61 -22.89
N ASN A 265 19.34 -50.58 -24.00
CA ASN A 265 18.66 -51.65 -24.78
C ASN A 265 17.18 -52.05 -24.53
N ARG A 266 16.54 -52.55 -25.61
CA ARG A 266 15.06 -52.75 -25.83
C ARG A 266 14.79 -53.66 -27.06
N PRO A 267 13.68 -54.45 -27.11
CA PRO A 267 13.01 -54.76 -28.41
C PRO A 267 11.45 -54.76 -28.37
N SER A 268 10.77 -55.28 -29.42
CA SER A 268 9.30 -55.09 -29.70
C SER A 268 8.64 -56.12 -30.67
N LYS A 269 7.28 -56.18 -30.75
CA LYS A 269 6.34 -56.76 -31.80
C LYS A 269 4.88 -56.28 -31.51
N LYS A 270 3.81 -56.18 -32.35
CA LYS A 270 3.41 -56.55 -33.76
C LYS A 270 2.53 -57.84 -33.90
N ARG A 271 1.42 -57.96 -34.68
CA ARG A 271 0.61 -57.01 -35.54
C ARG A 271 -0.68 -57.65 -36.18
N HIS A 272 -1.86 -56.97 -36.18
CA HIS A 272 -3.09 -57.15 -37.05
C HIS A 272 -3.99 -58.42 -36.87
N ILE A 273 -5.18 -58.65 -37.50
CA ILE A 273 -5.92 -58.03 -38.65
C ILE A 273 -7.48 -58.14 -38.53
N ASN A 274 -8.27 -57.63 -39.51
CA ASN A 274 -9.75 -57.55 -39.52
C ASN A 274 -10.37 -57.68 -40.95
N PRO A 275 -11.53 -58.38 -41.12
CA PRO A 275 -12.52 -57.95 -42.13
C PRO A 275 -14.04 -58.20 -41.82
N GLN A 276 -14.87 -57.19 -42.12
CA GLN A 276 -16.19 -57.26 -42.85
C GLN A 276 -17.43 -57.93 -42.18
N ILE A 277 -18.70 -57.57 -42.50
CA ILE A 277 -19.38 -56.65 -43.47
C ILE A 277 -20.76 -56.28 -42.84
N GLU A 278 -21.53 -55.19 -43.10
CA GLU A 278 -21.30 -53.80 -43.53
C GLU A 278 -22.64 -52.99 -43.37
N ALA A 279 -22.94 -51.98 -44.22
CA ALA A 279 -24.24 -51.26 -44.38
C ALA A 279 -24.68 -50.30 -43.22
N PHE A 280 -25.61 -49.32 -43.37
CA PHE A 280 -26.30 -48.74 -44.55
C PHE A 280 -26.55 -47.20 -44.42
N LEU A 281 -27.57 -46.62 -45.09
CA LEU A 281 -27.77 -45.18 -45.41
C LEU A 281 -29.28 -44.79 -45.50
N PRO A 282 -29.71 -43.48 -45.68
CA PRO A 282 -28.96 -42.27 -46.11
C PRO A 282 -29.24 -40.86 -45.45
N ARG A 283 -28.24 -39.94 -45.51
CA ARG A 283 -28.21 -38.47 -45.93
C ARG A 283 -29.36 -37.48 -45.52
N SER A 284 -29.24 -36.14 -45.37
CA SER A 284 -28.21 -35.04 -45.35
C SER A 284 -28.92 -33.71 -44.86
N LEU A 285 -28.53 -32.41 -44.95
CA LEU A 285 -27.49 -31.57 -45.61
C LEU A 285 -27.25 -30.22 -44.83
N GLN A 286 -27.08 -29.03 -45.47
CA GLN A 286 -26.77 -27.67 -44.90
C GLN A 286 -27.28 -26.52 -45.85
N SER A 287 -27.12 -25.17 -45.75
CA SER A 287 -26.32 -24.22 -44.88
C SER A 287 -26.75 -22.71 -45.02
N ARG A 288 -26.36 -21.83 -44.05
CA ARG A 288 -26.05 -20.35 -44.14
C ARG A 288 -27.12 -19.23 -44.38
N GLN A 289 -27.04 -18.16 -43.54
CA GLN A 289 -27.16 -16.67 -43.81
C GLN A 289 -28.51 -16.08 -44.34
N ASP A 290 -28.95 -14.81 -44.15
CA ASP A 290 -28.54 -13.64 -43.30
C ASP A 290 -29.60 -12.46 -43.29
N VAL A 291 -29.57 -11.57 -42.27
CA VAL A 291 -29.87 -10.09 -42.28
C VAL A 291 -31.32 -9.46 -42.35
N PHE A 292 -31.55 -8.40 -41.52
CA PHE A 292 -32.46 -7.19 -41.47
C PHE A 292 -33.66 -6.98 -42.46
N GLN A 293 -34.66 -6.06 -42.28
CA GLN A 293 -34.69 -4.67 -41.74
C GLN A 293 -36.12 -4.12 -41.37
N SER A 294 -36.22 -2.88 -40.88
CA SER A 294 -37.43 -2.14 -40.38
C SER A 294 -38.27 -1.42 -41.47
N PRO A 295 -39.46 -0.84 -41.16
CA PRO A 295 -39.60 0.56 -40.65
C PRO A 295 -40.78 0.72 -39.61
N GLN A 296 -41.46 1.84 -39.26
CA GLN A 296 -41.43 3.28 -39.62
C GLN A 296 -41.88 4.24 -38.45
N LEU A 297 -42.85 5.16 -38.64
CA LEU A 297 -43.36 6.28 -37.80
C LEU A 297 -44.84 6.62 -38.24
N PRO A 298 -45.69 7.50 -37.63
CA PRO A 298 -45.36 8.78 -36.94
C PRO A 298 -46.29 9.34 -35.79
N LEU A 299 -45.90 10.52 -35.26
CA LEU A 299 -46.71 11.67 -34.72
C LEU A 299 -47.42 11.70 -33.33
N ARG A 300 -46.81 12.50 -32.42
CA ARG A 300 -47.36 13.60 -31.57
C ARG A 300 -48.57 13.44 -30.59
N ALA A 301 -48.25 13.58 -29.28
CA ALA A 301 -48.60 14.72 -28.39
C ALA A 301 -49.52 14.53 -27.13
N ASN A 302 -49.11 15.25 -26.07
CA ASN A 302 -49.80 15.69 -24.84
C ASN A 302 -50.03 14.76 -23.62
N LYS A 303 -50.06 15.43 -22.45
CA LYS A 303 -50.15 14.98 -21.04
C LYS A 303 -51.61 15.18 -20.51
N PRO A 304 -52.02 14.84 -19.26
CA PRO A 304 -51.23 14.42 -18.08
C PRO A 304 -51.79 13.23 -17.25
N THR A 305 -51.12 12.90 -16.15
CA THR A 305 -51.56 11.93 -15.11
C THR A 305 -51.24 12.44 -13.70
N ARG A 306 -51.97 11.95 -12.69
CA ARG A 306 -51.65 12.10 -11.26
C ARG A 306 -52.19 10.90 -10.46
N GLN A 307 -51.30 10.29 -9.67
CA GLN A 307 -51.56 9.63 -8.36
C GLN A 307 -52.46 8.38 -8.35
N PHE A 308 -52.28 7.37 -7.49
CA PHE A 308 -51.23 6.95 -6.54
C PHE A 308 -51.55 5.49 -6.12
N ALA A 309 -50.69 4.65 -5.54
CA ALA A 309 -49.21 4.53 -5.53
C ALA A 309 -48.83 3.22 -4.79
N MET A 310 -47.65 2.66 -5.03
CA MET A 310 -46.98 1.73 -4.10
C MET A 310 -45.44 1.78 -4.26
N ALA A 311 -44.71 1.27 -3.26
CA ALA A 311 -43.31 1.60 -2.99
C ALA A 311 -42.27 1.18 -4.06
N PRO A 312 -41.21 1.98 -4.30
CA PRO A 312 -40.07 1.62 -5.15
C PRO A 312 -38.88 1.04 -4.36
N HIS A 313 -38.22 0.02 -4.91
CA HIS A 313 -36.80 -0.20 -4.64
C HIS A 313 -35.96 0.71 -5.56
N ALA A 314 -34.88 1.27 -5.04
CA ALA A 314 -34.10 2.29 -5.75
C ALA A 314 -33.29 1.70 -6.93
N GLN A 315 -33.78 1.92 -8.15
CA GLN A 315 -32.95 1.96 -9.36
C GLN A 315 -32.74 3.43 -9.74
N ASP A 316 -31.62 4.03 -9.29
CA ASP A 316 -31.08 5.25 -9.88
C ASP A 316 -29.75 4.90 -10.56
N SER A 317 -29.77 4.83 -11.89
CA SER A 317 -28.65 4.43 -12.72
C SER A 317 -27.77 5.62 -13.13
N THR A 318 -26.95 6.12 -12.19
CA THR A 318 -25.94 7.16 -12.45
C THR A 318 -24.67 6.59 -13.09
N GLY A 319 -24.78 6.22 -14.37
CA GLY A 319 -23.67 5.66 -15.14
C GLY A 319 -22.65 6.68 -15.65
N SER A 320 -21.38 6.47 -15.28
CA SER A 320 -20.11 6.86 -15.94
C SER A 320 -19.91 8.29 -16.49
N SER A 321 -19.00 9.03 -15.85
CA SER A 321 -17.91 9.78 -16.52
C SER A 321 -16.78 9.91 -15.47
N ASN A 322 -15.65 9.20 -15.57
CA ASN A 322 -14.53 9.40 -16.49
C ASN A 322 -14.15 10.88 -16.68
N GLY A 323 -12.86 11.17 -16.48
CA GLY A 323 -12.32 12.54 -16.49
C GLY A 323 -12.59 13.27 -17.80
N ALA A 324 -12.81 14.59 -17.71
CA ALA A 324 -13.13 15.44 -18.86
C ALA A 324 -12.10 15.23 -19.99
N GLY A 325 -12.58 14.75 -21.14
CA GLY A 325 -11.72 14.15 -22.15
C GLY A 325 -10.76 15.14 -22.83
N HIS A 326 -9.61 14.62 -23.25
CA HIS A 326 -8.73 15.31 -24.20
C HIS A 326 -9.41 15.45 -25.57
N ALA A 327 -10.15 16.54 -25.75
CA ALA A 327 -10.23 17.17 -27.05
C ALA A 327 -8.83 17.71 -27.41
N ASN A 328 -8.38 17.51 -28.65
CA ASN A 328 -7.14 18.11 -29.13
C ASN A 328 -7.34 19.63 -29.31
N GLY A 329 -6.85 20.42 -28.35
CA GLY A 329 -6.80 21.88 -28.47
C GLY A 329 -6.95 22.61 -27.14
N HIS A 330 -5.87 23.28 -26.72
CA HIS A 330 -5.75 24.18 -25.56
C HIS A 330 -5.94 23.57 -24.16
N ALA A 331 -5.05 23.95 -23.24
CA ALA A 331 -5.10 23.56 -21.84
C ALA A 331 -6.14 24.41 -21.08
N GLY A 332 -7.37 23.91 -20.96
CA GLY A 332 -8.31 24.40 -19.96
C GLY A 332 -7.82 24.01 -18.56
N ALA A 333 -7.70 24.99 -17.66
CA ALA A 333 -7.25 24.73 -16.29
C ALA A 333 -8.20 23.74 -15.58
N ALA A 334 -7.62 22.72 -14.94
CA ALA A 334 -8.39 21.74 -14.18
C ALA A 334 -9.21 22.43 -13.09
N ARG A 335 -10.54 22.29 -13.16
CA ARG A 335 -11.48 22.99 -12.29
C ARG A 335 -11.31 22.49 -10.86
N SER A 336 -10.97 23.38 -9.92
CA SER A 336 -10.80 23.02 -8.51
C SER A 336 -12.07 22.39 -7.95
N THR A 337 -11.96 21.17 -7.45
CA THR A 337 -13.05 20.35 -6.90
C THR A 337 -13.61 20.90 -5.60
N PHE A 338 -12.79 21.59 -4.81
CA PHE A 338 -13.17 22.33 -3.61
C PHE A 338 -12.20 23.51 -3.38
N VAL A 339 -12.53 24.37 -2.42
CA VAL A 339 -11.68 25.46 -1.92
C VAL A 339 -11.84 25.53 -0.41
N VAL A 340 -10.74 25.61 0.34
CA VAL A 340 -10.78 25.80 1.80
C VAL A 340 -10.95 27.28 2.12
N ASN A 341 -12.13 27.66 2.60
CA ASN A 341 -12.40 29.03 3.05
C ASN A 341 -11.88 29.22 4.49
N SER A 342 -10.64 29.66 4.64
CA SER A 342 -9.97 29.88 5.92
C SER A 342 -8.98 31.04 5.82
N PRO A 343 -8.88 31.94 6.83
CA PRO A 343 -7.89 33.02 6.84
C PRO A 343 -6.44 32.49 6.92
N ASN A 344 -6.27 31.22 7.30
CA ASN A 344 -4.97 30.55 7.30
C ASN A 344 -4.55 30.00 5.93
N VAL A 345 -5.36 30.17 4.87
CA VAL A 345 -5.10 29.60 3.53
C VAL A 345 -5.17 30.69 2.47
N THR A 346 -4.23 30.67 1.53
CA THR A 346 -4.23 31.56 0.36
C THR A 346 -3.97 30.75 -0.90
N TYR A 347 -4.90 30.81 -1.83
CA TYR A 347 -4.77 30.24 -3.16
C TYR A 347 -4.38 31.34 -4.16
N THR A 348 -3.29 31.12 -4.89
CA THR A 348 -2.93 31.89 -6.09
C THR A 348 -2.85 30.91 -7.27
N ASP A 349 -2.75 31.38 -8.51
CA ASP A 349 -2.63 30.47 -9.67
C ASP A 349 -1.35 29.61 -9.64
N ALA A 350 -0.27 30.12 -9.04
CA ALA A 350 1.02 29.43 -8.94
C ALA A 350 1.15 28.55 -7.69
N GLU A 351 0.58 28.94 -6.54
CA GLU A 351 0.85 28.30 -5.25
C GLU A 351 -0.38 28.26 -4.33
N ILE A 352 -0.47 27.20 -3.52
CA ILE A 352 -1.27 27.15 -2.30
C ILE A 352 -0.33 27.47 -1.14
N LYS A 353 -0.69 28.42 -0.28
CA LYS A 353 -0.03 28.68 1.00
C LYS A 353 -1.01 28.37 2.13
N SER A 354 -0.55 27.63 3.15
CA SER A 354 -1.36 27.36 4.35
C SER A 354 -0.54 27.53 5.64
N LYS A 355 -1.18 28.07 6.67
CA LYS A 355 -0.71 28.01 8.06
C LYS A 355 -1.35 26.82 8.75
N TYR A 356 -0.55 26.01 9.43
CA TYR A 356 -0.98 24.78 10.08
C TYR A 356 -0.31 24.60 11.44
N THR A 357 -1.12 24.44 12.49
CA THR A 357 -0.61 24.18 13.85
C THR A 357 -0.44 22.69 14.06
N TYR A 358 0.78 22.18 13.93
CA TYR A 358 1.08 20.80 14.31
C TYR A 358 1.03 20.65 15.82
N ARG A 359 0.11 19.81 16.30
CA ARG A 359 -0.08 19.48 17.72
C ARG A 359 0.45 18.09 18.00
N THR A 360 1.19 17.96 19.09
CA THR A 360 1.77 16.70 19.55
C THR A 360 1.96 16.73 21.08
N THR A 361 2.41 15.63 21.66
CA THR A 361 2.67 15.51 23.10
C THR A 361 4.05 14.90 23.30
N SER A 362 4.95 15.59 23.99
CA SER A 362 6.17 14.95 24.50
C SER A 362 5.92 14.35 25.87
N VAL A 363 6.38 13.12 26.07
CA VAL A 363 6.28 12.42 27.36
C VAL A 363 7.67 12.25 27.94
N GLU A 364 7.83 12.62 29.20
CA GLU A 364 9.06 12.44 29.98
C GLU A 364 8.75 11.57 31.20
N THR A 365 9.67 10.71 31.62
CA THR A 365 9.54 9.92 32.86
C THR A 365 10.20 10.69 34.00
N ASN A 366 9.47 10.97 35.08
CA ASN A 366 9.99 11.68 36.23
C ASN A 366 10.87 10.78 37.13
N ALA A 367 11.47 11.35 38.18
CA ALA A 367 12.33 10.62 39.12
C ALA A 367 11.60 9.56 39.97
N SER A 368 10.26 9.59 40.03
CA SER A 368 9.41 8.58 40.68
C SER A 368 9.04 7.41 39.75
N GLY A 369 9.21 7.58 38.44
CA GLY A 369 8.77 6.64 37.40
C GLY A 369 7.45 7.00 36.70
N ASP A 370 6.80 8.11 37.06
CA ASP A 370 5.54 8.53 36.41
C ASP A 370 5.80 9.23 35.07
N PHE A 371 4.82 9.14 34.16
CA PHE A 371 4.84 9.86 32.89
C PHE A 371 4.28 11.28 33.01
N VAL A 372 5.08 12.28 32.62
CA VAL A 372 4.68 13.68 32.49
C VAL A 372 4.41 13.97 31.01
N ALA A 373 3.14 14.02 30.64
CA ALA A 373 2.69 14.32 29.28
C ALA A 373 2.53 15.83 29.06
N THR A 374 3.38 16.42 28.22
CA THR A 374 3.37 17.86 27.91
C THR A 374 2.90 18.10 26.47
N PRO A 375 1.71 18.69 26.26
CA PRO A 375 1.26 19.13 24.94
C PRO A 375 2.20 20.18 24.35
N LYS A 376 2.47 20.08 23.04
CA LYS A 376 3.33 20.98 22.27
C LYS A 376 2.65 21.36 20.96
N GLU A 377 2.70 22.64 20.63
CA GLU A 377 2.24 23.18 19.35
C GLU A 377 3.42 23.75 18.57
N VAL A 378 3.47 23.50 17.25
CA VAL A 378 4.43 24.11 16.32
C VAL A 378 3.65 24.62 15.10
N LEU A 379 3.68 25.93 14.87
CA LEU A 379 3.02 26.54 13.71
C LEU A 379 3.95 26.45 12.49
N TYR A 380 3.47 25.83 11.42
CA TYR A 380 4.17 25.71 10.14
C TYR A 380 3.50 26.56 9.05
N ASP A 381 4.33 27.16 8.20
CA ASP A 381 3.94 27.70 6.90
C ASP A 381 4.22 26.64 5.82
N PHE A 382 3.19 26.09 5.20
CA PHE A 382 3.31 25.24 4.01
C PHE A 382 3.14 26.06 2.73
N LYS A 383 3.82 25.63 1.67
CA LYS A 383 3.68 26.13 0.31
C LYS A 383 3.69 24.95 -0.67
N VAL A 384 2.68 24.89 -1.55
CA VAL A 384 2.57 23.87 -2.59
C VAL A 384 2.53 24.52 -3.96
N ASP A 385 3.49 24.19 -4.83
CA ASP A 385 3.45 24.57 -6.25
C ASP A 385 2.28 23.87 -6.97
N ARG A 386 1.41 24.67 -7.59
CA ARG A 386 0.21 24.21 -8.31
C ARG A 386 0.49 23.76 -9.74
N LYS A 387 1.64 24.10 -10.32
CA LYS A 387 1.99 23.67 -11.68
C LYS A 387 2.24 22.16 -11.69
N VAL A 388 1.31 21.40 -12.28
CA VAL A 388 1.51 19.97 -12.56
C VAL A 388 2.59 19.84 -13.65
N PRO A 389 3.73 19.17 -13.38
CA PRO A 389 4.80 19.01 -14.35
C PRO A 389 4.55 17.86 -15.33
N LYS A 390 5.24 17.86 -16.47
CA LYS A 390 5.36 16.66 -17.31
C LYS A 390 6.43 15.74 -16.74
N VAL A 391 6.05 14.49 -16.44
CA VAL A 391 6.87 13.54 -15.66
C VAL A 391 7.27 12.32 -16.47
N GLY A 392 8.54 11.93 -16.33
CA GLY A 392 9.04 10.61 -16.70
C GLY A 392 9.01 9.62 -15.54
N MET A 393 8.51 8.41 -15.77
CA MET A 393 8.67 7.26 -14.89
C MET A 393 9.69 6.31 -15.53
N MET A 394 10.88 6.19 -14.94
CA MET A 394 11.92 5.27 -15.42
C MET A 394 12.05 4.06 -14.50
N LEU A 395 11.88 2.86 -15.07
CA LEU A 395 11.82 1.61 -14.31
C LEU A 395 13.10 0.80 -14.49
N VAL A 396 13.79 0.47 -13.40
CA VAL A 396 14.83 -0.57 -13.43
C VAL A 396 14.12 -1.92 -13.35
N GLY A 397 14.33 -2.80 -14.32
CA GLY A 397 13.54 -4.02 -14.51
C GLY A 397 12.26 -3.79 -15.33
N TRP A 398 12.27 -2.88 -16.31
CA TRP A 398 11.08 -2.51 -17.08
C TRP A 398 10.45 -3.68 -17.86
N GLY A 399 11.27 -4.64 -18.29
CA GLY A 399 10.84 -5.90 -18.91
C GLY A 399 10.41 -6.99 -17.90
N GLY A 400 10.33 -6.68 -16.61
CA GLY A 400 9.73 -7.54 -15.58
C GLY A 400 8.20 -7.59 -15.65
N ASN A 401 7.61 -8.47 -14.83
CA ASN A 401 6.16 -8.63 -14.75
C ASN A 401 5.48 -7.31 -14.35
N ASN A 402 5.95 -6.66 -13.27
CA ASN A 402 5.49 -5.34 -12.84
C ASN A 402 5.65 -4.27 -13.92
N GLY A 403 6.86 -4.14 -14.50
CA GLY A 403 7.18 -3.07 -15.46
C GLY A 403 6.34 -3.14 -16.75
N THR A 404 6.11 -4.36 -17.26
CA THR A 404 5.22 -4.58 -18.42
C THR A 404 3.75 -4.35 -18.06
N THR A 405 3.31 -4.81 -16.87
CA THR A 405 1.92 -4.68 -16.40
C THR A 405 1.53 -3.23 -16.15
N VAL A 406 2.35 -2.44 -15.45
CA VAL A 406 2.07 -1.01 -15.20
C VAL A 406 2.08 -0.20 -16.50
N THR A 407 2.97 -0.52 -17.44
CA THR A 407 3.01 0.14 -18.75
C THR A 407 1.74 -0.14 -19.54
N ALA A 408 1.35 -1.40 -19.69
CA ALA A 408 0.12 -1.78 -20.39
C ALA A 408 -1.15 -1.25 -19.70
N GLY A 409 -1.19 -1.23 -18.36
CA GLY A 409 -2.31 -0.68 -17.59
C GLY A 409 -2.49 0.82 -17.83
N ILE A 410 -1.40 1.59 -17.85
CA ILE A 410 -1.45 3.04 -18.17
C ILE A 410 -1.85 3.25 -19.64
N LEU A 411 -1.32 2.47 -20.59
CA LEU A 411 -1.75 2.54 -22.01
C LEU A 411 -3.24 2.22 -22.18
N ALA A 412 -3.76 1.25 -21.43
CA ALA A 412 -5.18 0.90 -21.46
C ALA A 412 -6.07 2.03 -20.95
N ASN A 413 -5.70 2.65 -19.83
CA ASN A 413 -6.44 3.78 -19.24
C ASN A 413 -6.35 5.04 -20.13
N ARG A 414 -5.18 5.37 -20.70
CA ARG A 414 -5.01 6.45 -21.69
C ARG A 414 -5.99 6.38 -22.84
N ARG A 415 -6.16 5.16 -23.37
CA ARG A 415 -6.94 4.87 -24.57
C ARG A 415 -8.40 4.47 -24.26
N ASN A 416 -8.81 4.51 -22.98
CA ASN A 416 -10.12 4.06 -22.48
C ASN A 416 -10.49 2.67 -23.03
N LEU A 417 -9.54 1.72 -22.98
CA LEU A 417 -9.71 0.41 -23.58
C LEU A 417 -10.76 -0.42 -22.84
N VAL A 418 -11.52 -1.17 -23.63
CA VAL A 418 -12.47 -2.18 -23.16
C VAL A 418 -12.11 -3.51 -23.83
N TRP A 419 -12.03 -4.58 -23.06
CA TRP A 419 -11.68 -5.92 -23.57
C TRP A 419 -12.62 -6.98 -23.04
N ASP A 420 -12.92 -7.99 -23.86
CA ASP A 420 -13.75 -9.11 -23.46
C ASP A 420 -12.99 -10.04 -22.51
N THR A 421 -13.63 -10.42 -21.40
CA THR A 421 -13.30 -11.59 -20.59
C THR A 421 -14.42 -12.62 -20.66
N LYS A 422 -14.24 -13.80 -20.08
CA LYS A 422 -15.27 -14.86 -20.04
C LYS A 422 -16.53 -14.46 -19.26
N GLU A 423 -16.46 -13.42 -18.42
CA GLU A 423 -17.60 -12.80 -17.72
C GLU A 423 -18.23 -11.62 -18.49
N GLY A 424 -17.73 -11.27 -19.68
CA GLY A 424 -18.15 -10.10 -20.46
C GLY A 424 -17.07 -9.00 -20.54
N PRO A 425 -17.41 -7.81 -21.08
CA PRO A 425 -16.45 -6.73 -21.28
C PRO A 425 -15.97 -6.12 -19.96
N ARG A 426 -14.70 -5.71 -19.91
CA ARG A 426 -14.05 -5.02 -18.80
C ARG A 426 -13.40 -3.72 -19.29
N GLU A 427 -13.62 -2.64 -18.55
CA GLU A 427 -13.06 -1.32 -18.84
C GLU A 427 -11.72 -1.10 -18.10
N ALA A 428 -10.80 -0.36 -18.72
CA ALA A 428 -9.57 0.07 -18.09
C ALA A 428 -9.83 0.94 -16.84
N ASN A 429 -9.07 0.70 -15.78
CA ASN A 429 -9.20 1.39 -14.50
C ASN A 429 -7.86 1.36 -13.74
N TYR A 430 -7.81 2.05 -12.58
CA TYR A 430 -6.67 2.08 -11.66
C TYR A 430 -7.03 1.51 -10.26
N TYR A 431 -7.82 0.43 -10.20
CA TYR A 431 -8.13 -0.22 -8.93
C TYR A 431 -6.87 -0.73 -8.22
N GLY A 432 -6.88 -0.69 -6.87
CA GLY A 432 -5.72 -1.02 -6.02
C GLY A 432 -4.82 0.18 -5.68
N SER A 433 -4.84 1.25 -6.47
CA SER A 433 -4.13 2.51 -6.17
C SER A 433 -4.87 3.28 -5.07
N VAL A 434 -4.14 3.80 -4.07
CA VAL A 434 -4.72 4.65 -3.02
C VAL A 434 -5.01 6.05 -3.52
N VAL A 435 -4.21 6.56 -4.47
CA VAL A 435 -4.35 7.90 -5.06
C VAL A 435 -5.52 7.96 -6.07
N MET A 436 -5.67 6.93 -6.90
CA MET A 436 -6.70 6.89 -7.94
C MET A 436 -7.98 6.18 -7.50
N GLY A 437 -7.88 5.15 -6.65
CA GLY A 437 -8.97 4.27 -6.27
C GLY A 437 -9.51 4.47 -4.84
N SER A 438 -9.12 5.53 -4.12
CA SER A 438 -9.66 5.81 -2.77
C SER A 438 -10.03 7.28 -2.56
N THR A 439 -10.81 7.54 -1.50
CA THR A 439 -11.29 8.88 -1.12
C THR A 439 -10.68 9.35 0.20
N MET A 440 -10.74 10.67 0.41
CA MET A 440 -10.53 11.33 1.69
C MET A 440 -11.79 12.07 2.10
N LYS A 441 -12.14 11.97 3.39
CA LYS A 441 -13.16 12.83 4.01
C LYS A 441 -12.67 14.27 3.99
N LEU A 442 -13.56 15.17 3.57
CA LEU A 442 -13.34 16.62 3.53
C LEU A 442 -14.07 17.31 4.71
N GLY A 443 -15.14 16.71 5.20
CA GLY A 443 -15.97 17.19 6.30
C GLY A 443 -17.38 16.61 6.24
N THR A 444 -18.35 17.28 6.86
CA THR A 444 -19.79 16.98 6.78
C THR A 444 -20.53 18.09 6.03
N ASP A 445 -21.60 17.73 5.31
CA ASP A 445 -22.48 18.70 4.66
C ASP A 445 -23.37 19.41 5.70
N ALA A 446 -23.28 20.74 5.75
CA ALA A 446 -23.93 21.58 6.76
C ALA A 446 -25.47 21.61 6.70
N LYS A 447 -26.11 20.91 5.75
CA LYS A 447 -27.59 20.82 5.63
C LYS A 447 -28.13 19.42 5.93
N THR A 448 -27.32 18.39 5.73
CA THR A 448 -27.74 16.98 5.81
C THR A 448 -26.91 16.15 6.79
N ASN A 449 -25.83 16.71 7.35
CA ASN A 449 -24.83 16.06 8.20
C ASN A 449 -24.17 14.81 7.58
N LYS A 450 -24.32 14.60 6.27
CA LYS A 450 -23.67 13.49 5.55
C LYS A 450 -22.19 13.78 5.34
N GLU A 451 -21.35 12.77 5.45
CA GLU A 451 -19.92 12.92 5.15
C GLU A 451 -19.69 13.22 3.67
N ILE A 452 -18.90 14.26 3.40
CA ILE A 452 -18.42 14.59 2.06
C ILE A 452 -17.04 13.97 1.90
N ASN A 453 -16.96 12.97 1.01
CA ASN A 453 -15.73 12.29 0.64
C ASN A 453 -15.37 12.68 -0.80
N ILE A 454 -14.11 13.08 -1.03
CA ILE A 454 -13.56 13.43 -2.35
C ILE A 454 -12.48 12.43 -2.77
N PRO A 455 -12.25 12.18 -4.08
CA PRO A 455 -11.14 11.31 -4.52
C PRO A 455 -9.79 11.85 -4.05
N PHE A 456 -8.86 10.96 -3.64
CA PHE A 456 -7.57 11.35 -3.04
C PHE A 456 -6.77 12.30 -3.96
N HIS A 457 -6.65 11.96 -5.25
CA HIS A 457 -5.93 12.78 -6.25
C HIS A 457 -6.50 14.19 -6.47
N ASN A 458 -7.68 14.51 -5.93
CA ASN A 458 -8.30 15.83 -6.02
C ASN A 458 -7.99 16.74 -4.82
N VAL A 459 -7.25 16.26 -3.81
CA VAL A 459 -6.90 17.03 -2.60
C VAL A 459 -5.79 18.06 -2.86
N LEU A 460 -4.83 17.70 -3.71
CA LEU A 460 -3.75 18.55 -4.21
C LEU A 460 -3.68 18.42 -5.74
N PRO A 461 -3.09 19.39 -6.47
CA PRO A 461 -2.89 19.25 -7.92
C PRO A 461 -1.81 18.20 -8.21
N MET A 462 -2.19 16.92 -8.26
CA MET A 462 -1.31 15.78 -8.51
C MET A 462 -1.16 15.50 -10.02
N VAL A 463 -0.08 14.78 -10.38
CA VAL A 463 0.12 14.24 -11.73
C VAL A 463 -0.81 13.06 -11.95
N HIS A 464 -1.57 13.05 -13.06
CA HIS A 464 -2.44 11.92 -13.38
C HIS A 464 -1.64 10.80 -14.06
N PRO A 465 -1.89 9.51 -13.78
CA PRO A 465 -1.05 8.42 -14.31
C PRO A 465 -1.06 8.31 -15.85
N ASN A 466 -2.13 8.77 -16.51
CA ASN A 466 -2.18 8.86 -17.98
C ASN A 466 -1.11 9.80 -18.56
N ASP A 467 -0.48 10.68 -17.78
CA ASP A 467 0.49 11.68 -18.27
C ASP A 467 1.96 11.25 -18.11
N LEU A 468 2.20 10.15 -17.38
CA LEU A 468 3.54 9.61 -17.09
C LEU A 468 4.22 9.04 -18.34
N VAL A 469 5.25 9.70 -18.87
CA VAL A 469 6.05 9.11 -19.96
C VAL A 469 6.90 7.97 -19.38
N ILE A 470 6.76 6.76 -19.91
CA ILE A 470 7.34 5.55 -19.32
C ILE A 470 8.60 5.14 -20.09
N GLY A 471 9.66 4.85 -19.35
CA GLY A 471 10.94 4.35 -19.85
C GLY A 471 11.60 3.41 -18.85
N GLY A 472 12.84 3.01 -19.12
CA GLY A 472 13.62 2.23 -18.16
C GLY A 472 14.65 1.30 -18.77
N TRP A 473 15.24 0.48 -17.90
CA TRP A 473 16.31 -0.46 -18.19
C TRP A 473 15.87 -1.89 -17.84
N ASP A 474 16.42 -2.89 -18.53
CA ASP A 474 16.29 -4.30 -18.15
C ASP A 474 17.51 -5.06 -18.65
N ILE A 475 18.00 -6.02 -17.88
CA ILE A 475 19.10 -6.92 -18.30
C ILE A 475 18.71 -7.79 -19.51
N SER A 476 17.43 -7.84 -19.90
CA SER A 476 16.92 -8.57 -21.05
C SER A 476 16.40 -7.63 -22.16
N LYS A 477 16.81 -7.81 -23.42
CA LYS A 477 16.43 -6.94 -24.56
C LYS A 477 15.05 -7.23 -25.16
N MET A 478 14.22 -8.04 -24.49
CA MET A 478 12.85 -8.30 -24.95
C MET A 478 12.05 -6.99 -24.94
N ASN A 479 11.39 -6.70 -26.06
CA ASN A 479 10.43 -5.58 -26.10
C ASN A 479 9.26 -5.86 -25.16
N LEU A 480 8.54 -4.82 -24.74
CA LEU A 480 7.52 -5.00 -23.71
C LEU A 480 6.37 -5.92 -24.14
N ALA A 481 6.09 -6.05 -25.44
CA ALA A 481 5.13 -7.03 -25.94
C ALA A 481 5.59 -8.49 -25.72
N GLN A 482 6.85 -8.80 -26.01
CA GLN A 482 7.46 -10.11 -25.71
C GLN A 482 7.53 -10.35 -24.21
N ALA A 483 7.93 -9.34 -23.44
CA ALA A 483 8.06 -9.42 -21.99
C ALA A 483 6.68 -9.56 -21.29
N MET A 484 5.63 -8.93 -21.81
CA MET A 484 4.24 -9.08 -21.36
C MET A 484 3.68 -10.48 -21.69
N ASP A 485 4.03 -11.05 -22.84
CA ASP A 485 3.71 -12.45 -23.16
C ASP A 485 4.48 -13.44 -22.26
N ARG A 486 5.72 -13.12 -21.88
CA ARG A 486 6.54 -13.83 -20.87
C ARG A 486 5.98 -13.71 -19.45
N ALA A 487 5.43 -12.55 -19.07
CA ALA A 487 4.93 -12.27 -17.73
C ALA A 487 3.64 -13.03 -17.38
N GLN A 488 2.81 -13.33 -18.38
CA GLN A 488 1.56 -14.10 -18.24
C GLN A 488 0.52 -13.50 -17.26
N VAL A 489 0.56 -12.18 -17.06
CA VAL A 489 -0.38 -11.45 -16.17
C VAL A 489 -1.68 -11.09 -16.89
N LEU A 490 -1.60 -10.40 -18.04
CA LEU A 490 -2.76 -9.75 -18.66
C LEU A 490 -3.55 -10.67 -19.59
N GLU A 491 -4.88 -10.46 -19.61
CA GLU A 491 -5.85 -11.14 -20.47
C GLU A 491 -5.45 -11.07 -21.97
N PRO A 492 -5.57 -12.17 -22.76
CA PRO A 492 -5.12 -12.19 -24.16
C PRO A 492 -5.76 -11.13 -25.06
N THR A 493 -7.01 -10.77 -24.79
CA THR A 493 -7.77 -9.72 -25.49
C THR A 493 -7.16 -8.34 -25.26
N LEU A 494 -6.92 -7.95 -23.99
CA LEU A 494 -6.21 -6.72 -23.63
C LEU A 494 -4.79 -6.70 -24.22
N LYS A 495 -4.04 -7.80 -24.07
CA LYS A 495 -2.68 -7.93 -24.62
C LYS A 495 -2.65 -7.64 -26.12
N ALA A 496 -3.62 -8.15 -26.89
CA ALA A 496 -3.71 -7.89 -28.32
C ALA A 496 -3.94 -6.40 -28.66
N GLN A 497 -4.75 -5.67 -27.86
CA GLN A 497 -5.04 -4.25 -28.09
C GLN A 497 -3.86 -3.31 -27.81
N VAL A 498 -2.95 -3.68 -26.90
CA VAL A 498 -1.72 -2.92 -26.61
C VAL A 498 -0.48 -3.43 -27.34
N LYS A 499 -0.54 -4.62 -27.97
CA LYS A 499 0.64 -5.34 -28.51
C LYS A 499 1.50 -4.54 -29.48
N LYS A 500 0.92 -3.72 -30.36
CA LYS A 500 1.67 -2.90 -31.33
C LYS A 500 2.58 -1.89 -30.60
N GLU A 501 1.97 -1.09 -29.74
CA GLU A 501 2.60 -0.02 -28.98
C GLU A 501 3.65 -0.58 -27.99
N MET A 502 3.32 -1.67 -27.30
CA MET A 502 4.25 -2.41 -26.43
C MET A 502 5.40 -3.08 -27.19
N ALA A 503 5.29 -3.33 -28.50
CA ALA A 503 6.37 -3.91 -29.31
C ALA A 503 7.39 -2.87 -29.79
N GLU A 504 7.00 -1.60 -29.82
CA GLU A 504 7.86 -0.45 -30.16
C GLU A 504 8.68 0.02 -28.92
N MET A 505 8.32 -0.42 -27.72
CA MET A 505 9.00 -0.13 -26.46
C MET A 505 10.06 -1.21 -26.13
N VAL A 506 11.33 -0.81 -26.05
CA VAL A 506 12.48 -1.69 -25.74
C VAL A 506 13.25 -1.12 -24.52
N PRO A 507 13.59 -1.93 -23.50
CA PRO A 507 14.40 -1.46 -22.37
C PRO A 507 15.83 -1.09 -22.74
N LEU A 508 16.36 -0.04 -22.12
CA LEU A 508 17.77 0.33 -22.18
C LEU A 508 18.66 -0.77 -21.55
N PRO A 509 19.92 -0.95 -22.00
CA PRO A 509 20.85 -1.88 -21.38
C PRO A 509 21.10 -1.55 -19.92
N SER A 510 21.01 -2.55 -19.04
CA SER A 510 21.13 -2.37 -17.58
C SER A 510 22.53 -2.73 -17.07
N ILE A 511 22.88 -2.24 -15.88
CA ILE A 511 23.95 -2.81 -15.06
C ILE A 511 23.60 -4.27 -14.71
N TYR A 512 24.60 -5.16 -14.68
CA TYR A 512 24.47 -6.54 -14.18
C TYR A 512 25.75 -7.01 -13.47
N TYR A 513 25.68 -7.19 -12.13
CA TYR A 513 26.74 -7.82 -11.33
C TYR A 513 26.24 -9.20 -10.87
N PRO A 514 26.81 -10.33 -11.35
CA PRO A 514 26.18 -11.65 -11.20
C PRO A 514 25.88 -12.12 -9.77
N ASP A 515 26.75 -11.85 -8.77
CA ASP A 515 26.57 -12.33 -7.39
C ASP A 515 25.39 -11.65 -6.64
N PHE A 516 24.93 -10.49 -7.11
CA PHE A 516 23.86 -9.77 -6.42
C PHE A 516 22.48 -10.41 -6.60
N ILE A 517 22.22 -11.08 -7.72
CA ILE A 517 20.95 -11.78 -7.99
C ILE A 517 21.15 -13.30 -8.08
N ALA A 518 20.08 -14.08 -8.24
CA ALA A 518 20.21 -15.52 -8.37
C ALA A 518 20.93 -15.90 -9.67
N ALA A 519 21.90 -16.82 -9.62
CA ALA A 519 22.63 -17.31 -10.81
C ALA A 519 21.69 -17.86 -11.91
N ASN A 520 20.49 -18.31 -11.55
CA ASN A 520 19.45 -18.73 -12.50
C ASN A 520 18.88 -17.59 -13.38
N GLN A 521 19.46 -16.38 -13.32
CA GLN A 521 19.14 -15.23 -14.14
C GLN A 521 20.20 -14.95 -15.23
N GLU A 522 21.31 -15.70 -15.26
CA GLU A 522 22.39 -15.53 -16.25
C GLU A 522 21.87 -15.64 -17.70
N ASP A 523 21.07 -16.66 -18.02
CA ASP A 523 20.40 -16.84 -19.33
C ASP A 523 19.49 -15.66 -19.77
N ARG A 524 19.13 -14.77 -18.83
CA ARG A 524 18.29 -13.58 -19.10
C ARG A 524 19.12 -12.33 -19.41
N ALA A 525 20.41 -12.29 -19.05
CA ALA A 525 21.26 -11.11 -19.10
C ALA A 525 21.84 -10.85 -20.52
N ASP A 526 20.97 -10.52 -21.47
CA ASP A 526 21.30 -10.32 -22.89
C ASP A 526 21.22 -8.86 -23.39
N ASN A 527 21.19 -7.90 -22.45
CA ASN A 527 21.08 -6.44 -22.62
C ASN A 527 21.80 -5.69 -21.49
N VAL A 528 23.13 -5.78 -21.45
CA VAL A 528 23.95 -5.26 -20.34
C VAL A 528 24.88 -4.13 -20.74
N ILE A 529 25.18 -3.24 -19.80
CA ILE A 529 26.30 -2.28 -19.88
C ILE A 529 27.61 -3.07 -19.66
N GLU A 530 28.69 -2.65 -20.32
CA GLU A 530 29.99 -3.33 -20.23
C GLU A 530 30.66 -3.11 -18.86
N GLY A 531 30.61 -4.12 -17.99
CA GLY A 531 31.33 -4.17 -16.72
C GLY A 531 30.61 -5.03 -15.67
N THR A 532 31.36 -5.86 -14.93
CA THR A 532 30.82 -6.82 -13.95
C THR A 532 30.93 -6.37 -12.49
N LYS A 533 31.46 -5.16 -12.24
CA LYS A 533 31.65 -4.53 -10.93
C LYS A 533 31.23 -3.06 -10.96
N ALA A 534 31.12 -2.44 -9.78
CA ALA A 534 30.87 -1.01 -9.67
C ALA A 534 31.93 -0.17 -10.41
N SER A 535 31.51 0.97 -10.96
CA SER A 535 32.41 1.94 -11.60
C SER A 535 31.74 3.31 -11.71
N LEU A 536 32.55 4.38 -11.75
CA LEU A 536 32.04 5.72 -12.10
C LEU A 536 31.53 5.79 -13.54
N ALA A 537 32.02 4.93 -14.45
CA ALA A 537 31.50 4.81 -15.81
C ALA A 537 30.04 4.33 -15.84
N HIS A 538 29.67 3.39 -14.94
CA HIS A 538 28.27 2.97 -14.77
C HIS A 538 27.41 4.10 -14.20
N VAL A 539 27.90 4.86 -13.20
CA VAL A 539 27.21 6.03 -12.66
C VAL A 539 26.92 7.06 -13.77
N GLU A 540 27.94 7.51 -14.50
CA GLU A 540 27.75 8.52 -15.55
C GLU A 540 26.92 8.03 -16.74
N LYS A 541 26.99 6.73 -17.08
CA LYS A 541 26.10 6.13 -18.08
C LYS A 541 24.63 6.23 -17.66
N LEU A 542 24.31 5.90 -16.40
CA LEU A 542 22.93 6.01 -15.89
C LEU A 542 22.47 7.47 -15.80
N ARG A 543 23.33 8.38 -15.31
CA ARG A 543 23.04 9.83 -15.31
C ARG A 543 22.78 10.35 -16.72
N LYS A 544 23.57 9.94 -17.70
CA LYS A 544 23.33 10.27 -19.11
C LYS A 544 21.98 9.74 -19.59
N ASP A 545 21.63 8.49 -19.30
CA ASP A 545 20.35 7.89 -19.74
C ASP A 545 19.14 8.62 -19.14
N ILE A 546 19.22 9.05 -17.87
CA ILE A 546 18.18 9.86 -17.22
C ILE A 546 18.04 11.22 -17.92
N ARG A 547 19.16 11.91 -18.19
CA ARG A 547 19.18 13.21 -18.89
C ARG A 547 18.69 13.11 -20.33
N ASP A 548 19.13 12.10 -21.08
CA ASP A 548 18.70 11.81 -22.45
C ASP A 548 17.20 11.54 -22.48
N PHE A 549 16.68 10.68 -21.59
CA PHE A 549 15.25 10.40 -21.50
C PHE A 549 14.44 11.65 -21.13
N LYS A 550 14.95 12.48 -20.21
CA LYS A 550 14.34 13.77 -19.84
C LYS A 550 14.25 14.72 -21.03
N ALA A 551 15.34 14.88 -21.78
CA ALA A 551 15.45 15.77 -22.92
C ALA A 551 14.60 15.29 -24.11
N ASN A 552 14.77 14.03 -24.54
CA ASN A 552 14.09 13.45 -25.70
C ASN A 552 12.56 13.47 -25.57
N ASN A 553 12.03 13.51 -24.35
CA ASN A 553 10.60 13.53 -24.07
C ASN A 553 10.08 14.91 -23.59
N ASN A 554 10.93 15.95 -23.56
CA ASN A 554 10.61 17.30 -23.07
C ASN A 554 9.96 17.28 -21.66
N LEU A 555 10.62 16.65 -20.69
CA LEU A 555 10.09 16.43 -19.33
C LEU A 555 10.61 17.47 -18.33
N ASP A 556 9.72 18.02 -17.49
CA ASP A 556 10.12 18.86 -16.35
C ASP A 556 10.86 18.03 -15.28
N LYS A 557 10.39 16.79 -15.03
CA LYS A 557 10.88 15.89 -13.97
C LYS A 557 10.98 14.43 -14.45
N VAL A 558 11.84 13.67 -13.78
CA VAL A 558 11.91 12.20 -13.86
C VAL A 558 11.85 11.65 -12.44
N ILE A 559 11.19 10.51 -12.26
CA ILE A 559 11.26 9.67 -11.07
C ILE A 559 11.82 8.31 -11.51
N VAL A 560 12.83 7.79 -10.82
CA VAL A 560 13.40 6.46 -11.07
C VAL A 560 12.90 5.51 -9.99
N MET A 561 12.51 4.29 -10.37
CA MET A 561 12.12 3.28 -9.41
C MET A 561 12.69 1.90 -9.78
N TRP A 562 13.27 1.23 -8.78
CA TRP A 562 13.66 -0.17 -8.87
C TRP A 562 12.45 -1.09 -8.75
N THR A 563 12.19 -1.87 -9.81
CA THR A 563 11.25 -3.01 -9.80
C THR A 563 11.87 -4.25 -10.44
N ALA A 564 13.20 -4.31 -10.46
CA ALA A 564 13.97 -5.46 -10.92
C ALA A 564 14.03 -6.54 -9.82
N ASN A 565 14.72 -7.63 -10.15
CA ASN A 565 14.98 -8.75 -9.25
C ASN A 565 15.37 -8.30 -7.83
N THR A 566 14.90 -9.04 -6.82
CA THR A 566 15.40 -8.92 -5.44
C THR A 566 16.89 -9.27 -5.44
N GLU A 567 17.74 -8.35 -5.01
CA GLU A 567 19.17 -8.62 -4.80
C GLU A 567 19.39 -9.23 -3.40
N ARG A 568 20.61 -9.74 -3.15
CA ARG A 568 21.08 -10.01 -1.78
C ARG A 568 21.27 -8.69 -1.02
N TYR A 569 21.42 -8.77 0.30
CA TYR A 569 21.97 -7.63 1.05
C TYR A 569 23.46 -7.44 0.71
N ALA A 570 23.89 -6.19 0.69
CA ALA A 570 25.30 -5.81 0.77
C ALA A 570 25.70 -5.70 2.26
N ASP A 571 26.91 -6.12 2.60
CA ASP A 571 27.45 -5.94 3.95
C ASP A 571 27.78 -4.47 4.21
N ILE A 572 27.45 -3.98 5.42
CA ILE A 572 27.77 -2.61 5.84
C ILE A 572 29.17 -2.60 6.46
N ILE A 573 30.13 -1.99 5.76
CA ILE A 573 31.56 -2.07 6.08
C ILE A 573 32.11 -0.64 6.32
N PRO A 574 32.66 -0.35 7.51
CA PRO A 574 33.34 0.91 7.80
C PRO A 574 34.50 1.18 6.82
N GLY A 575 34.59 2.41 6.33
CA GLY A 575 35.55 2.79 5.29
C GLY A 575 35.12 2.46 3.85
N VAL A 576 33.94 1.88 3.62
CA VAL A 576 33.46 1.42 2.30
C VAL A 576 32.10 2.01 1.93
N ASN A 577 31.05 1.78 2.72
CA ASN A 577 29.67 2.20 2.40
C ASN A 577 28.93 2.81 3.61
N ASP A 578 29.70 3.14 4.65
CA ASP A 578 29.32 3.81 5.89
C ASP A 578 29.14 5.33 5.73
N THR A 579 29.89 5.97 4.83
CA THR A 579 29.78 7.41 4.52
C THR A 579 29.64 7.66 3.03
N ALA A 580 29.11 8.83 2.66
CA ALA A 580 28.92 9.24 1.27
C ALA A 580 30.23 9.27 0.49
N ASP A 581 31.30 9.74 1.13
CA ASP A 581 32.59 9.96 0.49
C ASP A 581 33.34 8.62 0.33
N ASN A 582 33.18 7.70 1.30
CA ASN A 582 33.63 6.31 1.17
C ASN A 582 32.86 5.57 0.08
N LEU A 583 31.53 5.73 0.00
CA LEU A 583 30.70 5.04 -1.01
C LEU A 583 31.06 5.44 -2.44
N LEU A 584 31.30 6.73 -2.71
CA LEU A 584 31.75 7.20 -4.01
C LEU A 584 33.11 6.61 -4.39
N LYS A 585 34.03 6.50 -3.43
CA LYS A 585 35.34 5.86 -3.60
C LYS A 585 35.23 4.34 -3.79
N ALA A 586 34.31 3.66 -3.10
CA ALA A 586 34.04 2.24 -3.28
C ALA A 586 33.45 1.93 -4.67
N ILE A 587 32.64 2.85 -5.22
CA ILE A 587 32.19 2.80 -6.62
C ILE A 587 33.37 2.98 -7.59
N GLU A 588 34.25 3.97 -7.36
CA GLU A 588 35.45 4.18 -8.18
C GLU A 588 36.38 2.96 -8.20
N GLN A 589 36.56 2.31 -7.05
CA GLN A 589 37.43 1.15 -6.87
C GLN A 589 36.79 -0.19 -7.28
N GLY A 590 35.50 -0.21 -7.66
CA GLY A 590 34.79 -1.43 -8.02
C GLY A 590 34.65 -2.44 -6.87
N HIS A 591 34.41 -1.93 -5.65
CA HIS A 591 34.26 -2.76 -4.46
C HIS A 591 33.08 -3.74 -4.58
N GLU A 592 33.23 -4.96 -4.04
CA GLU A 592 32.28 -6.05 -4.30
C GLU A 592 30.96 -5.88 -3.56
N GLU A 593 30.96 -5.22 -2.39
CA GLU A 593 29.76 -4.84 -1.62
C GLU A 593 29.09 -3.52 -2.10
N VAL A 594 29.16 -3.24 -3.40
CA VAL A 594 28.45 -2.13 -4.06
C VAL A 594 27.53 -2.70 -5.12
N SER A 595 26.23 -2.81 -4.78
CA SER A 595 25.23 -3.43 -5.65
C SER A 595 24.89 -2.58 -6.89
N PRO A 596 24.31 -3.19 -7.94
CA PRO A 596 23.70 -2.46 -9.04
C PRO A 596 22.67 -1.44 -8.55
N SER A 597 21.79 -1.81 -7.61
CA SER A 597 20.77 -0.89 -7.06
C SER A 597 21.40 0.33 -6.38
N THR A 598 22.51 0.18 -5.65
CA THR A 598 23.23 1.30 -5.03
C THR A 598 23.85 2.23 -6.09
N VAL A 599 24.38 1.68 -7.19
CA VAL A 599 24.88 2.49 -8.31
C VAL A 599 23.75 3.28 -9.00
N PHE A 600 22.56 2.68 -9.15
CA PHE A 600 21.36 3.39 -9.61
C PHE A 600 20.95 4.51 -8.64
N ALA A 601 20.91 4.24 -7.34
CA ALA A 601 20.56 5.24 -6.32
C ALA A 601 21.54 6.43 -6.34
N VAL A 602 22.85 6.17 -6.35
CA VAL A 602 23.88 7.21 -6.41
C VAL A 602 23.78 8.04 -7.71
N ALA A 603 23.58 7.40 -8.87
CA ALA A 603 23.36 8.12 -10.13
C ALA A 603 22.15 9.07 -10.05
N CYS A 604 21.05 8.63 -9.43
CA CYS A 604 19.84 9.45 -9.27
C CYS A 604 20.06 10.61 -8.27
N ILE A 605 20.72 10.36 -7.14
CA ILE A 605 21.05 11.36 -6.12
C ILE A 605 21.92 12.49 -6.70
N LEU A 606 22.97 12.13 -7.45
CA LEU A 606 23.88 13.09 -8.08
C LEU A 606 23.21 13.95 -9.17
N ASP A 607 22.07 13.51 -9.71
CA ASP A 607 21.23 14.26 -10.65
C ASP A 607 19.94 14.81 -10.01
N LYS A 608 19.82 14.76 -8.67
CA LYS A 608 18.65 15.17 -7.88
C LYS A 608 17.32 14.60 -8.38
N THR A 609 17.39 13.41 -8.97
CA THR A 609 16.25 12.64 -9.47
C THR A 609 15.76 11.74 -8.33
N PRO A 610 14.49 11.81 -7.91
CA PRO A 610 13.98 10.94 -6.85
C PRO A 610 14.10 9.46 -7.21
N PHE A 611 14.63 8.66 -6.29
CA PHE A 611 14.85 7.22 -6.48
C PHE A 611 14.06 6.39 -5.45
N ILE A 612 13.29 5.42 -5.93
CA ILE A 612 12.42 4.58 -5.09
C ILE A 612 12.81 3.11 -5.23
N ASN A 613 13.07 2.42 -4.12
CA ASN A 613 13.36 0.99 -4.10
C ASN A 613 12.10 0.16 -3.83
N GLY A 614 11.63 -0.55 -4.87
CA GLY A 614 10.48 -1.46 -4.79
C GLY A 614 10.81 -2.89 -4.36
N SER A 615 12.09 -3.20 -4.10
CA SER A 615 12.59 -4.53 -3.71
C SER A 615 13.28 -4.48 -2.33
N PRO A 616 13.51 -5.62 -1.65
CA PRO A 616 13.88 -5.61 -0.23
C PRO A 616 15.37 -5.48 0.09
N GLN A 617 16.27 -5.46 -0.90
CA GLN A 617 17.70 -5.30 -0.63
C GLN A 617 17.99 -3.92 -0.01
N ASN A 618 19.02 -3.85 0.84
CA ASN A 618 19.46 -2.64 1.54
C ASN A 618 20.20 -1.64 0.62
N THR A 619 19.55 -1.22 -0.47
CA THR A 619 20.05 -0.22 -1.43
C THR A 619 20.54 1.06 -0.74
N PHE A 620 19.83 1.46 0.32
CA PHE A 620 20.11 2.66 1.10
C PHE A 620 21.08 2.35 2.25
N VAL A 621 22.29 1.93 1.89
CA VAL A 621 23.45 1.87 2.81
C VAL A 621 23.69 3.26 3.45
N PRO A 622 24.29 3.37 4.65
CA PRO A 622 24.41 4.65 5.35
C PRO A 622 25.04 5.77 4.51
N GLY A 623 26.07 5.47 3.71
CA GLY A 623 26.67 6.43 2.80
C GLY A 623 25.75 6.91 1.67
N ALA A 624 24.77 6.11 1.23
CA ALA A 624 23.77 6.53 0.24
C ALA A 624 22.72 7.46 0.86
N ILE A 625 22.37 7.26 2.13
CA ILE A 625 21.48 8.15 2.89
C ILE A 625 22.18 9.50 3.11
N GLU A 626 23.43 9.50 3.59
CA GLU A 626 24.23 10.71 3.78
C GLU A 626 24.44 11.46 2.45
N LEU A 627 24.66 10.74 1.34
CA LEU A 627 24.79 11.36 0.01
C LEU A 627 23.46 12.03 -0.43
N ALA A 628 22.32 11.39 -0.18
CA ALA A 628 20.99 11.93 -0.46
C ALA A 628 20.67 13.18 0.38
N GLU A 629 21.10 13.21 1.64
CA GLU A 629 21.03 14.38 2.53
C GLU A 629 21.95 15.51 2.04
N LYS A 630 23.24 15.22 1.79
CA LYS A 630 24.23 16.17 1.20
C LYS A 630 23.74 16.84 -0.09
N HIS A 631 22.98 16.13 -0.92
CA HIS A 631 22.45 16.67 -2.19
C HIS A 631 21.03 17.25 -2.10
N GLY A 632 20.29 16.99 -1.03
CA GLY A 632 18.85 17.30 -0.94
C GLY A 632 18.02 16.53 -1.98
N ALA A 633 18.41 15.29 -2.29
CA ALA A 633 17.77 14.42 -3.26
C ALA A 633 16.88 13.40 -2.55
N TYR A 634 15.68 13.14 -3.08
CA TYR A 634 14.73 12.25 -2.42
C TYR A 634 15.00 10.76 -2.69
N ILE A 635 14.91 9.97 -1.63
CA ILE A 635 14.98 8.50 -1.62
C ILE A 635 13.80 7.91 -0.84
N GLY A 636 13.37 6.70 -1.19
CA GLY A 636 12.33 5.97 -0.47
C GLY A 636 12.32 4.48 -0.79
N GLY A 637 11.90 3.67 0.18
CA GLY A 637 11.91 2.20 0.12
C GLY A 637 11.52 1.63 1.49
N ASP A 638 11.52 0.32 1.71
CA ASP A 638 11.89 -0.77 0.80
C ASP A 638 10.75 -1.81 0.64
N ASP A 639 10.75 -2.50 -0.51
CA ASP A 639 9.86 -3.61 -0.92
C ASP A 639 8.35 -3.32 -1.02
N PHE A 640 7.72 -3.52 -2.19
CA PHE A 640 6.28 -3.24 -2.39
C PHE A 640 5.35 -4.00 -1.43
N LYS A 641 4.49 -3.30 -0.70
CA LYS A 641 3.48 -3.90 0.20
C LYS A 641 2.18 -4.25 -0.54
N SER A 642 2.26 -5.24 -1.43
CA SER A 642 1.16 -5.69 -2.32
C SER A 642 0.00 -6.37 -1.57
N GLY A 643 0.09 -7.70 -1.35
CA GLY A 643 -0.98 -8.54 -0.79
C GLY A 643 -0.76 -8.92 0.69
N GLN A 644 -0.21 -10.12 0.93
CA GLN A 644 0.00 -10.72 2.27
C GLN A 644 0.45 -9.71 3.34
N THR A 645 1.57 -9.00 3.10
CA THR A 645 2.13 -8.08 4.10
C THR A 645 1.20 -6.89 4.38
N LYS A 646 0.45 -6.42 3.38
CA LYS A 646 -0.54 -5.33 3.55
C LYS A 646 -1.66 -5.78 4.49
N MET A 647 -2.19 -6.99 4.27
CA MET A 647 -3.18 -7.61 5.16
C MET A 647 -2.62 -7.84 6.57
N LYS A 648 -1.40 -8.37 6.72
CA LYS A 648 -0.72 -8.55 8.01
C LYS A 648 -0.63 -7.23 8.79
N SER A 649 -0.14 -6.16 8.15
CA SER A 649 0.01 -4.82 8.75
C SER A 649 -1.30 -4.11 9.11
N ALA A 650 -2.46 -4.67 8.75
CA ALA A 650 -3.78 -4.20 9.18
C ALA A 650 -4.40 -5.14 10.23
N LEU A 651 -4.29 -6.46 10.04
CA LEU A 651 -4.85 -7.47 10.95
C LEU A 651 -4.12 -7.50 12.30
N VAL A 652 -2.80 -7.37 12.32
CA VAL A 652 -1.99 -7.35 13.56
C VAL A 652 -2.28 -6.10 14.39
N ASP A 653 -2.35 -4.91 13.75
CA ASP A 653 -2.76 -3.66 14.42
C ASP A 653 -4.17 -3.81 15.00
N PHE A 654 -5.13 -4.33 14.22
CA PHE A 654 -6.49 -4.60 14.72
C PHE A 654 -6.51 -5.53 15.95
N LEU A 655 -5.86 -6.69 15.90
CA LEU A 655 -5.90 -7.67 16.99
C LEU A 655 -5.25 -7.11 18.27
N ILE A 656 -4.09 -6.46 18.16
CA ILE A 656 -3.37 -5.93 19.33
C ILE A 656 -4.12 -4.73 19.95
N ASN A 657 -4.72 -3.84 19.15
CA ASN A 657 -5.57 -2.76 19.68
C ASN A 657 -6.91 -3.29 20.24
N ALA A 658 -7.39 -4.47 19.80
CA ALA A 658 -8.54 -5.16 20.38
C ALA A 658 -8.22 -5.94 21.67
N GLY A 659 -6.97 -5.89 22.17
CA GLY A 659 -6.56 -6.60 23.38
C GLY A 659 -6.31 -8.10 23.18
N ILE A 660 -6.15 -8.57 21.94
CA ILE A 660 -5.91 -9.97 21.59
C ILE A 660 -4.40 -10.18 21.41
N LYS A 661 -3.83 -11.10 22.18
CA LYS A 661 -2.38 -11.36 22.18
C LYS A 661 -2.02 -12.40 21.13
N LEU A 662 -1.31 -12.01 20.09
CA LEU A 662 -0.74 -12.95 19.13
C LEU A 662 0.44 -13.68 19.78
N THR A 663 0.47 -15.01 19.65
CA THR A 663 1.57 -15.86 20.14
C THR A 663 2.28 -16.60 19.01
N SER A 664 1.63 -16.80 17.86
CA SER A 664 2.30 -17.27 16.64
C SER A 664 1.70 -16.66 15.36
N ILE A 665 2.57 -16.43 14.37
CA ILE A 665 2.23 -15.95 13.02
C ILE A 665 3.04 -16.78 12.00
N ALA A 666 2.36 -17.59 11.19
CA ALA A 666 2.98 -18.45 10.19
C ALA A 666 2.57 -18.03 8.76
N SER A 667 3.47 -17.37 8.03
CA SER A 667 3.24 -16.78 6.69
C SER A 667 3.88 -17.57 5.56
N TYR A 668 3.17 -18.55 5.02
CA TYR A 668 3.60 -19.33 3.85
C TYR A 668 3.24 -18.64 2.53
N ASN A 669 4.09 -18.83 1.52
CA ASN A 669 3.89 -18.29 0.17
C ASN A 669 4.39 -19.27 -0.89
N HIS A 670 3.72 -19.31 -2.04
CA HIS A 670 4.32 -19.85 -3.26
C HIS A 670 3.86 -19.12 -4.53
N LEU A 671 4.77 -18.98 -5.49
CA LEU A 671 4.59 -18.28 -6.76
C LEU A 671 5.49 -18.86 -7.85
N GLY A 672 5.09 -18.72 -9.12
CA GLY A 672 5.75 -19.33 -10.29
C GLY A 672 6.33 -18.35 -11.30
N ASN A 673 6.25 -17.04 -11.02
CA ASN A 673 6.84 -15.98 -11.84
C ASN A 673 8.37 -15.86 -11.63
N ASN A 674 9.01 -14.90 -12.31
CA ASN A 674 10.46 -14.71 -12.20
C ASN A 674 10.94 -14.18 -10.83
N ASP A 675 10.08 -13.50 -10.05
CA ASP A 675 10.43 -13.16 -8.66
C ASP A 675 10.53 -14.44 -7.82
N GLY A 676 9.56 -15.34 -7.94
CA GLY A 676 9.64 -16.69 -7.34
C GLY A 676 10.87 -17.48 -7.78
N LYS A 677 11.25 -17.41 -9.07
CA LYS A 677 12.47 -18.05 -9.60
C LYS A 677 13.74 -17.47 -8.97
N ASN A 678 13.80 -16.15 -8.81
CA ASN A 678 14.94 -15.46 -8.19
C ASN A 678 15.02 -15.73 -6.68
N LEU A 679 13.89 -15.67 -5.98
CA LEU A 679 13.74 -15.97 -4.56
C LEU A 679 13.87 -17.46 -4.20
N SER A 680 14.15 -18.34 -5.17
CA SER A 680 14.55 -19.73 -4.89
C SER A 680 16.00 -19.85 -4.40
N SER A 681 16.79 -18.77 -4.46
CA SER A 681 18.15 -18.69 -3.95
C SER A 681 18.17 -18.11 -2.53
N GLN A 682 18.92 -18.73 -1.61
CA GLN A 682 18.88 -18.38 -0.18
C GLN A 682 19.35 -16.94 0.11
N LYS A 683 20.37 -16.43 -0.61
CA LYS A 683 20.86 -15.04 -0.42
C LYS A 683 19.74 -14.01 -0.71
N GLN A 684 18.99 -14.20 -1.80
CA GLN A 684 17.90 -13.32 -2.22
C GLN A 684 16.61 -13.57 -1.43
N PHE A 685 16.34 -14.80 -1.00
CA PHE A 685 15.25 -15.11 -0.06
C PHE A 685 15.42 -14.36 1.27
N ARG A 686 16.63 -14.34 1.85
CA ARG A 686 16.93 -13.70 3.14
C ARG A 686 16.52 -12.22 3.16
N SER A 687 16.72 -11.50 2.06
CA SER A 687 16.27 -10.10 1.92
C SER A 687 14.75 -9.98 2.05
N LYS A 688 13.99 -10.87 1.38
CA LYS A 688 12.52 -10.92 1.40
C LYS A 688 11.95 -11.51 2.70
N GLU A 689 12.76 -12.23 3.47
CA GLU A 689 12.44 -12.76 4.79
C GLU A 689 12.43 -11.63 5.82
N ILE A 690 13.54 -10.87 5.91
CA ILE A 690 13.69 -9.71 6.82
C ILE A 690 12.55 -8.70 6.60
N SER A 691 12.30 -8.28 5.35
CA SER A 691 11.24 -7.31 5.03
C SER A 691 9.81 -7.79 5.32
N LYS A 692 9.61 -9.08 5.61
CA LYS A 692 8.30 -9.69 5.92
C LYS A 692 8.09 -10.04 7.38
N SER A 693 9.17 -10.17 8.14
CA SER A 693 9.14 -10.46 9.58
C SER A 693 8.95 -9.18 10.39
N ASN A 694 9.83 -8.17 10.20
CA ASN A 694 9.92 -6.97 11.03
C ASN A 694 8.69 -6.03 10.98
N VAL A 695 7.68 -6.37 10.16
CA VAL A 695 6.47 -5.58 9.92
C VAL A 695 5.45 -5.64 11.06
N VAL A 696 5.76 -6.34 12.16
CA VAL A 696 4.90 -6.47 13.35
C VAL A 696 5.51 -5.85 14.63
N ASP A 697 6.80 -5.52 14.60
CA ASP A 697 7.60 -5.25 15.80
C ASP A 697 7.11 -3.98 16.54
N ASP A 698 6.79 -2.92 15.80
CA ASP A 698 6.25 -1.66 16.32
C ASP A 698 4.86 -1.80 16.95
N MET A 699 4.06 -2.76 16.49
CA MET A 699 2.74 -3.07 17.07
C MET A 699 2.85 -3.92 18.33
N VAL A 700 3.84 -4.82 18.40
CA VAL A 700 4.13 -5.65 19.58
C VAL A 700 4.73 -4.79 20.71
N GLU A 701 5.77 -4.00 20.41
CA GLU A 701 6.43 -3.13 21.41
C GLU A 701 5.47 -2.07 21.99
N ALA A 702 4.53 -1.58 21.19
CA ALA A 702 3.54 -0.59 21.63
C ALA A 702 2.51 -1.09 22.67
N ASN A 703 2.42 -2.41 22.95
CA ASN A 703 1.45 -2.96 23.90
C ASN A 703 2.10 -3.77 25.03
N SER A 704 2.63 -3.05 26.03
CA SER A 704 3.23 -3.61 27.24
C SER A 704 2.26 -4.30 28.22
N VAL A 705 0.96 -4.37 27.89
CA VAL A 705 -0.05 -5.11 28.67
C VAL A 705 -0.16 -6.56 28.17
N LEU A 706 -0.01 -6.78 26.86
CA LEU A 706 -0.03 -8.11 26.26
C LEU A 706 1.37 -8.75 26.21
N TYR A 707 2.40 -7.93 25.96
CA TYR A 707 3.78 -8.37 25.75
C TYR A 707 4.72 -7.78 26.79
N LYS A 708 5.61 -8.59 27.36
CA LYS A 708 6.75 -8.11 28.15
C LYS A 708 7.77 -7.45 27.23
N LYS A 709 8.69 -6.64 27.80
CA LYS A 709 9.78 -6.04 27.03
C LYS A 709 10.64 -7.13 26.37
N GLY A 710 10.68 -7.15 25.04
CA GLY A 710 11.39 -8.16 24.24
C GLY A 710 10.64 -9.49 24.08
N GLU A 711 9.36 -9.56 24.41
CA GLU A 711 8.48 -10.68 24.08
C GLU A 711 7.87 -10.45 22.68
N HIS A 712 8.04 -11.43 21.79
CA HIS A 712 7.50 -11.41 20.42
C HIS A 712 6.78 -12.73 20.12
N PRO A 713 5.76 -12.75 19.25
CA PRO A 713 5.16 -13.99 18.77
C PRO A 713 6.15 -14.80 17.92
N ASP A 714 5.99 -16.13 17.90
CA ASP A 714 6.71 -17.01 16.97
C ASP A 714 6.40 -16.60 15.52
N HIS A 715 7.38 -16.08 14.79
CA HIS A 715 7.17 -15.55 13.44
C HIS A 715 7.92 -16.35 12.37
N CYS A 716 7.17 -17.08 11.54
CA CYS A 716 7.72 -17.87 10.44
C CYS A 716 7.32 -17.27 9.08
N VAL A 717 8.28 -17.09 8.17
CA VAL A 717 8.04 -16.62 6.80
C VAL A 717 8.62 -17.64 5.83
N VAL A 718 7.80 -18.14 4.91
CA VAL A 718 8.23 -19.10 3.89
C VAL A 718 7.85 -18.60 2.50
N ILE A 719 8.77 -18.74 1.54
CA ILE A 719 8.52 -18.56 0.10
C ILE A 719 9.05 -19.79 -0.64
N LYS A 720 8.27 -20.34 -1.56
CA LYS A 720 8.69 -21.45 -2.46
C LYS A 720 8.34 -21.14 -3.92
N TYR A 721 9.25 -21.51 -4.82
CA TYR A 721 9.02 -21.43 -6.25
C TYR A 721 8.14 -22.60 -6.72
N MET A 722 6.98 -22.28 -7.31
CA MET A 722 6.00 -23.24 -7.83
C MET A 722 5.56 -22.80 -9.23
N PRO A 723 6.26 -23.23 -10.31
CA PRO A 723 6.05 -22.72 -11.67
C PRO A 723 4.59 -22.70 -12.14
N ALA A 724 3.82 -23.72 -11.76
CA ALA A 724 2.45 -23.95 -12.22
C ALA A 724 1.44 -22.85 -11.83
N VAL A 725 1.73 -21.97 -10.86
CA VAL A 725 0.84 -20.84 -10.52
C VAL A 725 1.22 -19.53 -11.21
N ALA A 726 2.37 -19.46 -11.90
CA ALA A 726 2.87 -18.23 -12.54
C ALA A 726 2.78 -17.00 -11.59
N ASP A 727 2.13 -15.92 -12.02
CA ASP A 727 1.95 -14.69 -11.22
C ASP A 727 0.85 -14.78 -10.14
N ASN A 728 0.04 -15.86 -10.14
CA ASN A 728 -1.04 -16.10 -9.19
C ASN A 728 -0.50 -16.63 -7.85
N LYS A 729 0.35 -15.83 -7.21
CA LYS A 729 0.96 -16.07 -5.91
C LYS A 729 -0.10 -16.48 -4.89
N ARG A 730 0.13 -17.57 -4.19
CA ARG A 730 -0.69 -18.02 -3.06
C ARG A 730 -0.02 -17.62 -1.76
N ALA A 731 -0.79 -17.02 -0.87
CA ALA A 731 -0.44 -16.75 0.51
C ALA A 731 -1.33 -17.59 1.43
N LEU A 732 -0.72 -18.22 2.42
CA LEU A 732 -1.40 -18.95 3.49
C LEU A 732 -0.81 -18.42 4.79
N ASP A 733 -1.63 -17.74 5.58
CA ASP A 733 -1.23 -17.10 6.82
C ASP A 733 -2.05 -17.67 7.97
N GLU A 734 -1.41 -18.14 9.03
CA GLU A 734 -2.07 -18.51 10.27
C GLU A 734 -1.67 -17.55 11.39
N TYR A 735 -2.67 -17.03 12.10
CA TYR A 735 -2.51 -16.19 13.27
C TYR A 735 -3.09 -16.94 14.46
N TYR A 736 -2.25 -17.28 15.43
CA TYR A 736 -2.63 -17.94 16.68
C TYR A 736 -2.49 -16.95 17.83
N ALA A 737 -3.55 -16.83 18.63
CA ALA A 737 -3.64 -15.84 19.69
C ALA A 737 -4.20 -16.41 21.00
N GLU A 738 -3.69 -15.89 22.12
CA GLU A 738 -4.29 -16.01 23.44
C GLU A 738 -5.40 -14.96 23.61
N ILE A 739 -6.51 -15.39 24.22
CA ILE A 739 -7.65 -14.55 24.60
C ILE A 739 -8.04 -14.81 26.08
N PHE A 740 -9.14 -14.22 26.52
CA PHE A 740 -9.58 -14.24 27.91
C PHE A 740 -9.60 -15.65 28.54
N LEU A 741 -9.15 -15.74 29.79
CA LEU A 741 -9.05 -16.97 30.60
C LEU A 741 -8.23 -18.12 29.98
N GLY A 742 -7.26 -17.83 29.12
CA GLY A 742 -6.45 -18.86 28.44
C GLY A 742 -7.19 -19.59 27.34
N GLY A 743 -8.33 -19.05 26.88
CA GLY A 743 -8.90 -19.40 25.59
C GLY A 743 -7.95 -19.01 24.46
N HIS A 744 -8.16 -19.57 23.27
CA HIS A 744 -7.34 -19.29 22.10
C HIS A 744 -8.20 -18.96 20.88
N GLN A 745 -7.67 -18.12 19.99
CA GLN A 745 -8.26 -17.80 18.70
C GLN A 745 -7.26 -18.11 17.58
N THR A 746 -7.69 -18.90 16.60
CA THR A 746 -6.92 -19.18 15.37
C THR A 746 -7.62 -18.52 14.18
N ILE A 747 -6.86 -17.77 13.37
CA ILE A 747 -7.32 -17.20 12.09
C ILE A 747 -6.41 -17.75 10.99
N SER A 748 -6.90 -18.74 10.25
CA SER A 748 -6.22 -19.28 9.07
C SER A 748 -6.78 -18.57 7.81
N LEU A 749 -5.92 -17.85 7.10
CA LEU A 749 -6.26 -16.99 5.96
C LEU A 749 -5.60 -17.50 4.67
N PHE A 750 -6.41 -17.77 3.65
CA PHE A 750 -5.95 -18.13 2.31
C PHE A 750 -6.20 -16.99 1.33
N ASN A 751 -5.15 -16.53 0.64
CA ASN A 751 -5.23 -15.39 -0.27
C ASN A 751 -4.56 -15.71 -1.62
N ILE A 752 -5.30 -15.50 -2.71
CA ILE A 752 -4.80 -15.57 -4.08
C ILE A 752 -4.46 -14.15 -4.52
N CYS A 753 -3.17 -13.87 -4.65
CA CYS A 753 -2.63 -12.59 -5.07
C CYS A 753 -2.17 -12.69 -6.54
N GLU A 754 -2.78 -11.94 -7.45
CA GLU A 754 -2.17 -11.62 -8.74
C GLU A 754 -1.13 -10.51 -8.49
N ASP A 755 0.11 -10.90 -8.19
CA ASP A 755 1.05 -10.03 -7.49
C ASP A 755 1.43 -8.79 -8.33
N SER A 756 1.53 -8.92 -9.65
CA SER A 756 1.78 -7.79 -10.56
C SER A 756 0.59 -6.83 -10.67
N LEU A 757 -0.65 -7.32 -10.57
CA LEU A 757 -1.84 -6.46 -10.53
C LEU A 757 -2.01 -5.76 -9.17
N LEU A 758 -1.47 -6.32 -8.09
CA LEU A 758 -1.41 -5.66 -6.78
C LEU A 758 -0.21 -4.72 -6.64
N ALA A 759 0.91 -4.98 -7.34
CA ALA A 759 2.11 -4.13 -7.31
C ALA A 759 2.01 -2.93 -8.26
N SER A 760 1.49 -3.10 -9.48
CA SER A 760 1.43 -2.02 -10.49
C SER A 760 0.71 -0.75 -10.03
N PRO A 761 -0.39 -0.80 -9.25
CA PRO A 761 -1.02 0.40 -8.70
C PRO A 761 -0.19 1.08 -7.60
N LEU A 762 0.58 0.31 -6.81
CA LEU A 762 1.49 0.86 -5.80
C LEU A 762 2.68 1.57 -6.45
N ILE A 763 3.15 1.08 -7.60
CA ILE A 763 4.18 1.75 -8.42
C ILE A 763 3.68 3.14 -8.85
N ILE A 764 2.42 3.23 -9.30
CA ILE A 764 1.77 4.49 -9.65
C ILE A 764 1.66 5.42 -8.43
N ASP A 765 1.15 4.91 -7.30
CA ASP A 765 1.04 5.68 -6.05
C ASP A 765 2.40 6.24 -5.60
N LEU A 766 3.45 5.40 -5.61
CA LEU A 766 4.81 5.77 -5.22
C LEU A 766 5.37 6.90 -6.08
N VAL A 767 5.26 6.80 -7.41
CA VAL A 767 5.76 7.81 -8.36
C VAL A 767 4.98 9.11 -8.26
N VAL A 768 3.65 9.04 -8.16
CA VAL A 768 2.77 10.22 -8.11
C VAL A 768 2.88 10.96 -6.78
N ILE A 769 3.02 10.25 -5.64
CA ILE A 769 3.26 10.87 -4.33
C ILE A 769 4.68 11.44 -4.24
N ALA A 770 5.71 10.71 -4.72
CA ALA A 770 7.08 11.23 -4.71
C ALA A 770 7.23 12.50 -5.55
N GLU A 771 6.55 12.61 -6.70
CA GLU A 771 6.48 13.87 -7.45
C GLU A 771 5.82 14.97 -6.61
N MET A 772 4.65 14.71 -6.00
CA MET A 772 3.94 15.70 -5.18
C MET A 772 4.83 16.23 -4.04
N MET A 773 5.62 15.37 -3.39
CA MET A 773 6.61 15.76 -2.37
C MET A 773 7.76 16.63 -2.90
N THR A 774 7.97 16.69 -4.22
CA THR A 774 8.90 17.66 -4.86
C THR A 774 8.29 19.04 -5.12
N ARG A 775 7.00 19.24 -4.82
CA ARG A 775 6.30 20.54 -4.90
C ARG A 775 5.78 21.05 -3.55
N ILE A 776 5.76 20.22 -2.52
CA ILE A 776 5.44 20.63 -1.15
C ILE A 776 6.71 21.10 -0.45
N GLN A 777 6.70 22.34 0.03
CA GLN A 777 7.74 22.94 0.86
C GLN A 777 7.12 23.49 2.16
N TRP A 778 7.94 23.66 3.19
CA TRP A 778 7.51 24.11 4.52
C TRP A 778 8.55 25.02 5.18
N LYS A 779 8.13 25.81 6.16
CA LYS A 779 9.01 26.36 7.19
C LYS A 779 8.29 26.53 8.53
N SER A 780 9.03 26.71 9.62
CA SER A 780 8.43 27.14 10.88
C SER A 780 7.92 28.59 10.73
N SER A 781 6.69 28.86 11.15
CA SER A 781 6.07 30.18 10.99
C SER A 781 6.80 31.22 11.83
N GLY A 782 7.13 32.36 11.21
CA GLY A 782 7.94 33.40 11.83
C GLY A 782 9.45 33.14 11.78
N ALA A 783 9.92 31.98 11.30
CA ALA A 783 11.33 31.79 11.03
C ALA A 783 11.77 32.61 9.81
N GLU A 784 12.92 33.28 9.94
CA GLU A 784 13.61 33.94 8.84
C GLU A 784 14.18 32.92 7.84
N GLY A 785 14.30 33.33 6.59
CA GLY A 785 14.77 32.50 5.48
C GLY A 785 13.67 31.73 4.72
N ASP A 786 14.16 30.91 3.79
CA ASP A 786 13.37 30.27 2.73
C ASP A 786 12.58 29.03 3.17
N TYR A 787 11.60 28.69 2.34
CA TYR A 787 10.88 27.41 2.42
C TYR A 787 11.81 26.24 2.10
N LYS A 788 11.80 25.22 2.97
CA LYS A 788 12.60 24.01 2.87
C LYS A 788 11.78 22.85 2.31
N ASN A 789 12.47 21.90 1.69
CA ASN A 789 11.89 20.62 1.27
C ASN A 789 11.65 19.71 2.49
N PHE A 790 10.99 18.57 2.28
CA PHE A 790 10.97 17.49 3.26
C PHE A 790 12.37 16.84 3.38
N HIS A 791 12.55 15.99 4.38
CA HIS A 791 13.77 15.18 4.53
C HIS A 791 14.03 14.32 3.29
N SER A 792 15.30 14.08 2.95
CA SER A 792 15.67 13.27 1.78
C SER A 792 15.05 11.87 1.82
N VAL A 793 14.91 11.27 3.00
CA VAL A 793 14.14 10.03 3.20
C VAL A 793 12.63 10.34 3.25
N LEU A 794 11.89 9.93 2.21
CA LEU A 794 10.44 10.11 2.08
C LEU A 794 9.62 9.04 2.82
N SER A 795 9.67 9.02 4.15
CA SER A 795 8.88 8.10 4.99
C SER A 795 7.35 8.22 4.81
N VAL A 796 6.85 9.30 4.19
CA VAL A 796 5.45 9.45 3.75
C VAL A 796 5.00 8.36 2.77
N LEU A 797 5.93 7.68 2.09
CA LEU A 797 5.66 6.58 1.16
C LEU A 797 5.36 5.23 1.84
N SER A 798 5.48 5.15 3.18
CA SER A 798 5.43 3.90 3.96
C SER A 798 4.18 3.03 3.74
N TYR A 799 3.03 3.62 3.37
CA TYR A 799 1.80 2.89 3.08
C TYR A 799 1.97 1.85 1.95
N MET A 800 2.85 2.13 0.98
CA MET A 800 3.12 1.29 -0.18
C MET A 800 4.30 0.31 0.02
N LEU A 801 5.00 0.36 1.16
CA LEU A 801 6.31 -0.28 1.38
C LEU A 801 6.31 -1.19 2.62
N LYS A 802 7.07 -2.29 2.60
CA LYS A 802 7.05 -3.31 3.67
C LYS A 802 7.98 -2.98 4.83
N ALA A 803 9.20 -2.55 4.52
CA ALA A 803 10.23 -2.17 5.47
C ALA A 803 10.55 -0.69 5.24
N PRO A 804 9.72 0.25 5.74
CA PRO A 804 9.83 1.64 5.35
C PRO A 804 11.09 2.30 5.93
N LEU A 805 11.91 2.87 5.06
CA LEU A 805 13.06 3.68 5.41
C LEU A 805 12.59 4.98 6.10
N THR A 806 13.18 5.29 7.26
CA THR A 806 12.89 6.50 8.03
C THR A 806 14.13 7.40 8.13
N PRO A 807 13.96 8.72 8.34
CA PRO A 807 15.08 9.60 8.67
C PRO A 807 15.91 9.06 9.86
N PRO A 808 17.24 9.21 9.87
CA PRO A 808 18.10 8.72 10.94
C PRO A 808 17.60 9.11 12.34
N GLY A 809 17.51 8.14 13.24
CA GLY A 809 17.03 8.35 14.61
C GLY A 809 15.50 8.48 14.78
N THR A 810 14.69 8.29 13.73
CA THR A 810 13.22 8.35 13.82
C THR A 810 12.57 6.95 13.72
N PRO A 811 11.49 6.67 14.48
CA PRO A 811 10.92 5.34 14.61
C PRO A 811 10.22 4.85 13.34
N VAL A 812 10.34 3.56 13.07
CA VAL A 812 9.61 2.84 12.02
C VAL A 812 8.17 2.61 12.48
N VAL A 813 7.19 2.86 11.60
CA VAL A 813 5.77 2.56 11.85
C VAL A 813 5.26 1.72 10.70
N ASN A 814 4.83 0.48 10.96
CA ASN A 814 4.35 -0.45 9.94
C ASN A 814 2.82 -0.51 9.85
N ALA A 815 2.13 -0.19 10.95
CA ALA A 815 0.67 -0.23 11.08
C ALA A 815 -0.05 0.54 9.94
N LEU A 816 -0.80 -0.18 9.11
CA LEU A 816 -1.27 0.31 7.82
C LEU A 816 -2.22 1.52 7.94
N ALA A 817 -3.06 1.54 8.98
CA ALA A 817 -3.99 2.64 9.24
C ALA A 817 -3.23 3.93 9.63
N LYS A 818 -2.22 3.82 10.51
CA LYS A 818 -1.39 4.94 10.97
C LYS A 818 -0.59 5.54 9.80
N GLN A 819 -0.05 4.70 8.93
CA GLN A 819 0.62 5.13 7.69
C GLN A 819 -0.32 5.87 6.72
N ARG A 820 -1.55 5.36 6.52
CA ARG A 820 -2.54 6.07 5.67
C ARG A 820 -2.90 7.42 6.28
N ALA A 821 -3.16 7.47 7.58
CA ALA A 821 -3.52 8.69 8.29
C ALA A 821 -2.40 9.75 8.19
N ALA A 822 -1.13 9.36 8.34
CA ALA A 822 0.00 10.27 8.15
C ALA A 822 0.02 10.89 6.75
N LEU A 823 -0.09 10.08 5.69
CA LEU A 823 -0.17 10.53 4.30
C LEU A 823 -1.35 11.49 4.07
N THR A 824 -2.56 11.12 4.50
CA THR A 824 -3.76 11.94 4.29
C THR A 824 -3.72 13.25 5.10
N ASN A 825 -3.15 13.23 6.30
CA ASN A 825 -3.11 14.41 7.19
C ASN A 825 -2.02 15.41 6.76
N ILE A 826 -0.90 14.96 6.19
CA ILE A 826 0.07 15.85 5.53
C ILE A 826 -0.61 16.59 4.37
N PHE A 827 -1.39 15.88 3.55
CA PHE A 827 -2.10 16.46 2.40
C PHE A 827 -3.21 17.44 2.84
N ARG A 828 -3.87 17.20 3.99
CA ARG A 828 -4.82 18.14 4.62
C ARG A 828 -4.13 19.39 5.17
N ALA A 829 -3.00 19.25 5.86
CA ALA A 829 -2.21 20.38 6.34
C ALA A 829 -1.75 21.30 5.18
N CYS A 830 -1.40 20.72 4.03
CA CYS A 830 -1.06 21.44 2.80
C CYS A 830 -2.20 22.29 2.20
N VAL A 831 -3.46 22.07 2.62
CA VAL A 831 -4.62 22.91 2.29
C VAL A 831 -5.22 23.59 3.53
N GLY A 832 -4.52 23.58 4.66
CA GLY A 832 -4.92 24.24 5.92
C GLY A 832 -6.11 23.59 6.62
N LEU A 833 -6.36 22.30 6.39
CA LEU A 833 -7.32 21.50 7.16
C LEU A 833 -6.60 20.75 8.29
N GLU A 834 -7.22 20.72 9.46
CA GLU A 834 -6.77 19.93 10.61
C GLU A 834 -6.84 18.41 10.31
N PRO A 835 -6.13 17.54 11.06
CA PRO A 835 -6.28 16.10 10.98
C PRO A 835 -7.72 15.67 11.25
N GLU A 836 -8.21 14.65 10.53
CA GLU A 836 -9.52 14.08 10.85
C GLU A 836 -9.44 13.29 12.16
N SER A 837 -10.33 13.59 13.11
CA SER A 837 -10.23 13.12 14.51
C SER A 837 -11.31 12.10 14.90
N ASP A 838 -12.32 11.89 14.05
CA ASP A 838 -13.48 11.01 14.21
C ASP A 838 -14.29 11.15 15.52
N MET A 839 -13.96 12.17 16.34
CA MET A 839 -14.60 12.43 17.63
C MET A 839 -16.10 12.71 17.54
N THR A 840 -16.59 13.21 16.41
CA THR A 840 -18.03 13.40 16.11
C THR A 840 -18.79 14.08 17.26
N LEU A 841 -18.20 15.13 17.84
CA LEU A 841 -18.72 15.83 19.03
C LEU A 841 -20.01 16.59 18.72
N GLU A 842 -20.15 17.07 17.49
CA GLU A 842 -21.35 17.65 16.88
C GLU A 842 -22.56 16.70 16.83
N HIS A 843 -22.40 15.44 17.24
CA HIS A 843 -23.46 14.43 17.39
C HIS A 843 -23.52 13.84 18.81
N LYS A 844 -22.77 14.42 19.77
CA LYS A 844 -22.60 13.92 21.15
C LYS A 844 -22.76 15.02 22.21
N LEU A 845 -22.56 16.27 21.82
CA LEU A 845 -22.75 17.47 22.63
C LEU A 845 -23.91 18.27 22.02
N PHE A 846 -25.01 18.39 22.76
CA PHE A 846 -26.25 19.08 22.38
C PHE A 846 -26.64 20.07 23.48
#